data_AF-A0A3M2DML5-F1
#
_entry.id   AF-A0A3M2DML5-F1
#
_cell.length_a   1.000
_cell.length_b   1.000
_cell.length_c   1.000
_cell.angle_alpha   90.00
_cell.angle_beta   90.00
_cell.angle_gamma   90.00
#
_symmetry.space_group_name_H-M   'P 1'
#
loop_
_entity.id
_entity.type
_entity.pdbx_description
1 polymer ?
#
loop_
_entity_poly.entity_id
_entity_poly.type
_entity_poly.pdbx_seq_one_letter_code
_entity_poly.pdbx_strand_id
1 'polypeptide(L)'
;MIAAAAAGCGNKTAATPEGGKDEAADTAGRGADALWALAPAGAAAGVVFAPGSIDAAYRVLSEVERVAAARPSSQRLYGALRAALAATPANKLLDRERFVRMGVDLSRGFALFFDERMQVVGGTLPFRDLAAMAGVANKPVVKRGDRDVIERSDGGVCAMAGGRVMCARDLAAIDAMAAGDGGALAARVRALPAHRRGDVEFMADIARIDTLRTGFAKRLALRDPGLLAVAVRIGGGVLAANVAAEGVLPLPLRDPAAVPAAVRPRPERAVGLVAVHLDWPALLGALPPLPPEIPIPGGRDLRRDVIEQIAGDMTLSTPLGARPQAGAGGPAGVGEAAIAVRDGDAVRAALPGLCALAEREIPSATAATDEGVCRLTFPASDATVGQPLVVRASVADGALRIAAGLGGPGDAPAADGPAPSAHTAPLVRDAHVVVWGRSFDPFAAAPAEAKAAASAVLARIAGVTPEQLDGARWALAHIAEAGVGLTARGGGYDLSVVVVSHAADPDDVYRAYEAAVARDLDGDHDGYLAAMRELAARAGTLAGRQAAIVARGAPPAGGTTAIAAAIAIPAFIKYARRAKTSEARVLLSQLYRAAEAARAAGKRLASVGPTPPLGTCCRAGGARCAPRADLWDHPTWRALQFEVADPHYYHYQYVADGDGFVVRALGDLDCDGAYSTFEIRPGAEGPVTSATDELE
;
A
#
# COMPACT_ATOMS: atom_id res chain seq x y z
N MET A 1 -38.31 46.51 -29.18
CA MET A 1 -37.50 47.69 -28.80
C MET A 1 -36.48 47.21 -27.77
N ILE A 2 -35.35 46.62 -28.19
CA ILE A 2 -34.14 47.28 -28.77
C ILE A 2 -33.33 47.94 -27.63
N ALA A 3 -32.00 47.84 -27.48
CA ALA A 3 -30.89 46.99 -27.94
C ALA A 3 -29.61 47.61 -27.30
N ALA A 4 -28.53 46.80 -27.24
CA ALA A 4 -27.10 47.20 -27.21
C ALA A 4 -26.57 47.91 -25.93
N ALA A 5 -25.32 47.73 -25.45
CA ALA A 5 -24.05 47.28 -26.04
C ALA A 5 -23.11 46.75 -24.90
N ALA A 6 -21.99 46.04 -25.04
CA ALA A 6 -21.09 45.60 -26.13
C ALA A 6 -20.32 44.36 -25.59
N ALA A 7 -20.11 43.24 -26.30
CA ALA A 7 -19.27 43.01 -27.49
C ALA A 7 -17.78 43.37 -27.29
N GLY A 8 -16.94 42.34 -27.06
CA GLY A 8 -15.49 42.52 -26.98
C GLY A 8 -14.64 41.30 -26.57
N CYS A 9 -15.01 40.05 -26.92
CA CYS A 9 -14.09 38.92 -26.83
C CYS A 9 -14.01 38.24 -28.20
N GLY A 10 -12.94 38.54 -28.93
CA GLY A 10 -12.64 37.92 -30.22
C GLY A 10 -12.41 36.43 -30.08
N ASN A 11 -13.00 35.68 -31.01
CA ASN A 11 -12.69 34.29 -31.31
C ASN A 11 -11.18 34.09 -31.45
N LYS A 12 -10.55 33.49 -30.44
CA LYS A 12 -9.42 32.59 -30.67
C LYS A 12 -10.00 31.20 -30.78
N THR A 13 -10.02 30.69 -32.01
CA THR A 13 -10.17 29.27 -32.29
C THR A 13 -9.25 28.49 -31.35
N ALA A 14 -9.87 27.65 -30.51
CA ALA A 14 -9.16 26.71 -29.66
C ALA A 14 -8.42 25.72 -30.59
N ALA A 15 -7.13 25.98 -30.79
CA ALA A 15 -6.24 24.95 -31.28
C ALA A 15 -6.23 23.82 -30.23
N THR A 16 -6.51 22.60 -30.69
CA THR A 16 -6.34 21.37 -29.92
C THR A 16 -4.91 21.32 -29.35
N PRO A 17 -4.72 21.18 -28.03
CA PRO A 17 -3.40 21.10 -27.44
C PRO A 17 -2.88 19.67 -27.55
N GLU A 18 -2.39 19.28 -28.74
CA GLU A 18 -1.71 17.99 -28.96
C GLU A 18 -0.17 18.12 -28.95
N GLY A 19 0.40 19.05 -28.17
CA GLY A 19 1.86 19.27 -28.17
C GLY A 19 2.54 19.72 -26.87
N GLY A 20 1.83 19.91 -25.75
CA GLY A 20 2.41 20.51 -24.53
C GLY A 20 2.91 19.55 -23.45
N LYS A 21 3.26 18.30 -23.77
CA LYS A 21 3.18 17.20 -22.79
C LYS A 21 4.38 16.94 -21.84
N ASP A 22 5.57 17.51 -22.01
CA ASP A 22 6.71 17.14 -21.11
C ASP A 22 7.52 18.31 -20.52
N GLU A 23 7.24 19.57 -20.88
CA GLU A 23 8.08 20.71 -20.47
C GLU A 23 7.93 21.09 -18.98
N ALA A 24 6.76 20.80 -18.38
CA ALA A 24 6.52 21.01 -16.96
C ALA A 24 7.20 19.93 -16.08
N ALA A 25 7.42 18.72 -16.60
CA ALA A 25 8.11 17.67 -15.85
C ALA A 25 9.62 17.93 -15.74
N ASP A 26 10.19 18.59 -16.74
CA ASP A 26 11.63 18.85 -16.83
C ASP A 26 12.09 20.11 -16.08
N THR A 27 11.17 21.00 -15.70
CA THR A 27 11.48 22.23 -14.93
C THR A 27 11.60 21.99 -13.43
N ALA A 28 10.85 21.02 -12.88
CA ALA A 28 10.89 20.66 -11.46
C ALA A 28 12.27 20.12 -11.02
N GLY A 29 12.88 19.22 -11.81
CA GLY A 29 14.19 18.64 -11.52
C GLY A 29 15.30 19.69 -11.47
N ARG A 30 15.26 20.67 -12.38
CA ARG A 30 16.26 21.75 -12.47
C ARG A 30 16.30 22.64 -11.22
N GLY A 31 15.16 22.79 -10.53
CA GLY A 31 15.06 23.58 -9.30
C GLY A 31 15.64 22.88 -8.08
N ALA A 32 15.37 21.58 -7.91
CA ALA A 32 15.88 20.78 -6.80
C ALA A 32 17.39 20.51 -6.94
N ASP A 33 17.90 20.30 -8.15
CA ASP A 33 19.32 20.06 -8.42
C ASP A 33 20.22 21.20 -7.94
N ALA A 34 19.80 22.44 -8.18
CA ALA A 34 20.52 23.62 -7.71
C ALA A 34 20.58 23.69 -6.17
N LEU A 35 19.59 23.15 -5.47
CA LEU A 35 19.57 23.10 -4.01
C LEU A 35 20.41 21.94 -3.48
N TRP A 36 20.36 20.76 -4.10
CA TRP A 36 21.23 19.63 -3.74
C TRP A 36 22.71 19.91 -3.96
N ALA A 37 23.07 20.73 -4.97
CA ALA A 37 24.45 21.17 -5.18
C ALA A 37 25.04 21.93 -3.97
N LEU A 38 24.18 22.48 -3.10
CA LEU A 38 24.57 23.20 -1.88
C LEU A 38 24.79 22.25 -0.67
N ALA A 39 24.68 20.93 -0.84
CA ALA A 39 24.87 19.98 0.24
C ALA A 39 26.33 20.02 0.74
N PRO A 40 26.57 20.26 2.04
CA PRO A 40 27.92 20.22 2.62
C PRO A 40 28.58 18.86 2.43
N ALA A 41 29.92 18.82 2.37
CA ALA A 41 30.69 17.58 2.23
C ALA A 41 30.35 16.52 3.31
N GLY A 42 30.04 16.96 4.54
CA GLY A 42 29.68 16.09 5.66
C GLY A 42 28.23 15.59 5.67
N ALA A 43 27.37 16.03 4.75
CA ALA A 43 25.97 15.63 4.73
C ALA A 43 25.83 14.12 4.45
N ALA A 44 25.02 13.46 5.28
CA ALA A 44 24.56 12.07 5.12
C ALA A 44 23.08 12.01 4.73
N ALA A 45 22.29 13.03 5.05
CA ALA A 45 20.91 13.17 4.58
C ALA A 45 20.57 14.63 4.23
N GLY A 46 19.45 14.82 3.53
CA GLY A 46 18.89 16.14 3.27
C GLY A 46 17.41 16.12 2.94
N VAL A 47 16.76 17.25 3.17
CA VAL A 47 15.39 17.55 2.73
C VAL A 47 15.46 18.79 1.84
N VAL A 48 14.93 18.70 0.62
CA VAL A 48 14.90 19.78 -0.37
C VAL A 48 13.47 20.02 -0.81
N PHE A 49 13.07 21.29 -0.84
CA PHE A 49 11.84 21.75 -1.48
C PHE A 49 12.23 22.62 -2.67
N ALA A 50 11.88 22.20 -3.88
CA ALA A 50 12.12 22.95 -5.10
C ALA A 50 11.41 24.33 -5.06
N PRO A 51 11.92 25.33 -5.80
CA PRO A 51 11.23 26.61 -5.97
C PRO A 51 9.76 26.44 -6.38
N GLY A 52 8.86 27.11 -5.66
CA GLY A 52 7.41 27.05 -5.88
C GLY A 52 6.70 25.80 -5.35
N SER A 53 7.41 24.77 -4.88
CA SER A 53 6.78 23.53 -4.40
C SER A 53 6.00 23.72 -3.11
N ILE A 54 6.47 24.61 -2.23
CA ILE A 54 5.73 24.97 -1.01
C ILE A 54 4.40 25.63 -1.36
N ASP A 55 4.38 26.56 -2.32
CA ASP A 55 3.14 27.21 -2.76
C ASP A 55 2.20 26.22 -3.47
N ALA A 56 2.73 25.29 -4.27
CA ALA A 56 1.95 24.19 -4.84
C ALA A 56 1.32 23.31 -3.74
N ALA A 57 2.10 22.92 -2.72
CA ALA A 57 1.60 22.15 -1.59
C ALA A 57 0.51 22.91 -0.81
N TYR A 58 0.69 24.21 -0.57
CA TYR A 58 -0.35 25.02 0.06
C TYR A 58 -1.60 25.17 -0.79
N ARG A 59 -1.49 25.27 -2.12
CA ARG A 59 -2.67 25.31 -2.99
C ARG A 59 -3.48 24.03 -2.86
N VAL A 60 -2.82 22.87 -2.91
CA VAL A 60 -3.47 21.57 -2.68
C VAL A 60 -4.12 21.52 -1.30
N LEU A 61 -3.41 21.89 -0.23
CA LEU A 61 -3.96 21.90 1.13
C LEU A 61 -5.13 22.87 1.29
N SER A 62 -5.02 24.08 0.74
CA SER A 62 -6.07 25.10 0.82
C SER A 62 -7.32 24.68 0.04
N GLU A 63 -7.16 23.92 -1.04
CA GLU A 63 -8.28 23.38 -1.78
C GLU A 63 -8.98 22.27 -1.01
N VAL A 64 -8.20 21.36 -0.40
CA VAL A 64 -8.74 20.36 0.53
C VAL A 64 -9.46 21.04 1.70
N GLU A 65 -8.91 22.12 2.26
CA GLU A 65 -9.53 22.93 3.31
C GLU A 65 -10.82 23.59 2.85
N ARG A 66 -10.81 24.25 1.70
CA ARG A 66 -11.97 24.93 1.11
C ARG A 66 -13.12 23.94 0.95
N VAL A 67 -12.84 22.77 0.38
CA VAL A 67 -13.89 21.77 0.16
C VAL A 67 -14.31 21.12 1.48
N ALA A 68 -13.37 20.87 2.40
CA ALA A 68 -13.70 20.36 3.73
C ALA A 68 -14.54 21.36 4.55
N ALA A 69 -14.32 22.66 4.40
CA ALA A 69 -15.05 23.71 5.09
C ALA A 69 -16.48 23.88 4.56
N ALA A 70 -16.71 23.59 3.28
CA ALA A 70 -18.02 23.68 2.65
C ALA A 70 -19.04 22.65 3.17
N ARG A 71 -18.60 21.62 3.93
CA ARG A 71 -19.50 20.61 4.51
C ARG A 71 -19.28 20.36 6.00
N PRO A 72 -20.35 20.37 6.82
CA PRO A 72 -20.23 20.11 8.26
C PRO A 72 -19.60 18.75 8.61
N SER A 73 -19.82 17.71 7.79
CA SER A 73 -19.27 16.36 8.02
C SER A 73 -17.76 16.29 7.83
N SER A 74 -17.24 16.91 6.77
CA SER A 74 -15.79 17.00 6.52
C SER A 74 -15.08 17.92 7.50
N GLN A 75 -15.74 18.92 8.09
CA GLN A 75 -15.13 19.77 9.13
C GLN A 75 -14.68 18.96 10.36
N ARG A 76 -15.40 17.90 10.76
CA ARG A 76 -14.96 17.05 11.88
C ARG A 76 -13.77 16.16 11.51
N LEU A 77 -13.81 15.52 10.35
CA LEU A 77 -12.70 14.70 9.85
C LEU A 77 -11.44 15.54 9.65
N TYR A 78 -11.59 16.70 9.00
CA TYR A 78 -10.52 17.65 8.80
C TYR A 78 -10.06 18.27 10.12
N GLY A 79 -10.97 18.52 11.06
CA GLY A 79 -10.65 18.95 12.43
C GLY A 79 -9.81 17.92 13.18
N ALA A 80 -10.13 16.63 13.06
CA ALA A 80 -9.34 15.54 13.64
C ALA A 80 -7.97 15.39 12.96
N LEU A 81 -7.92 15.46 11.62
CA LEU A 81 -6.66 15.46 10.87
C LEU A 81 -5.80 16.67 11.25
N ARG A 82 -6.40 17.86 11.33
CA ARG A 82 -5.75 19.10 11.75
C ARG A 82 -5.30 19.03 13.20
N ALA A 83 -6.05 18.40 14.10
CA ALA A 83 -5.65 18.18 15.49
C ALA A 83 -4.46 17.20 15.59
N ALA A 84 -4.48 16.12 14.81
CA ALA A 84 -3.38 15.17 14.71
C ALA A 84 -2.12 15.84 14.13
N LEU A 85 -2.26 16.61 13.04
CA LEU A 85 -1.20 17.43 12.49
C LEU A 85 -0.77 18.51 13.49
N ALA A 86 -1.69 19.09 14.26
CA ALA A 86 -1.42 20.11 15.28
C ALA A 86 -0.56 19.59 16.44
N ALA A 87 -0.62 18.30 16.74
CA ALA A 87 0.27 17.67 17.70
C ALA A 87 1.71 17.52 17.18
N THR A 88 1.94 17.69 15.87
CA THR A 88 3.28 17.64 15.29
C THR A 88 3.92 19.04 15.25
N PRO A 89 5.25 19.17 15.43
CA PRO A 89 5.96 20.43 15.23
C PRO A 89 5.75 21.03 13.82
N ALA A 90 5.40 20.19 12.84
CA ALA A 90 5.10 20.57 11.47
C ALA A 90 3.78 21.35 11.33
N ASN A 91 2.91 21.43 12.34
CA ASN A 91 1.68 22.21 12.23
C ASN A 91 1.92 23.69 11.96
N LYS A 92 3.01 24.22 12.50
CA LYS A 92 3.41 25.60 12.29
C LYS A 92 3.81 25.83 10.84
N LEU A 93 4.18 24.76 10.12
CA LEU A 93 4.46 24.72 8.69
C LEU A 93 3.20 24.73 7.81
N LEU A 94 1.99 24.62 8.37
CA LEU A 94 0.75 24.59 7.57
C LEU A 94 0.03 25.94 7.46
N ASP A 95 0.44 26.96 8.22
CA ASP A 95 -0.16 28.29 8.18
C ASP A 95 0.55 29.19 7.16
N ARG A 96 0.07 29.17 5.91
CA ARG A 96 0.63 29.95 4.79
C ARG A 96 0.78 31.44 5.13
N GLU A 97 -0.24 32.05 5.72
CA GLU A 97 -0.21 33.48 6.03
C GLU A 97 0.85 33.80 7.08
N ARG A 98 1.03 32.93 8.07
CA ARG A 98 2.08 33.07 9.06
C ARG A 98 3.47 33.03 8.41
N PHE A 99 3.73 32.15 7.44
CA PHE A 99 5.02 32.15 6.72
C PHE A 99 5.25 33.45 5.97
N VAL A 100 4.25 33.91 5.22
CA VAL A 100 4.36 35.15 4.47
C VAL A 100 4.59 36.34 5.43
N ARG A 101 3.87 36.40 6.56
CA ARG A 101 4.09 37.42 7.61
C ARG A 101 5.48 37.33 8.26
N MET A 102 6.03 36.12 8.34
CA MET A 102 7.41 35.88 8.80
C MET A 102 8.47 36.26 7.75
N GLY A 103 8.08 36.77 6.57
CA GLY A 103 9.02 37.15 5.51
C GLY A 103 9.58 35.97 4.72
N VAL A 104 8.94 34.80 4.83
CA VAL A 104 9.26 33.62 4.02
C VAL A 104 8.67 33.79 2.62
N ASP A 105 9.52 33.61 1.62
CA ASP A 105 9.18 33.67 0.20
C ASP A 105 8.92 32.25 -0.33
N LEU A 106 7.65 31.88 -0.44
CA LEU A 106 7.21 30.55 -0.88
C LEU A 106 7.57 30.23 -2.33
N SER A 107 7.93 31.24 -3.13
CA SER A 107 8.45 31.03 -4.49
C SER A 107 9.88 30.50 -4.47
N ARG A 108 10.61 30.70 -3.36
CA ARG A 108 11.97 30.19 -3.18
C ARG A 108 11.93 28.78 -2.59
N GLY A 109 12.73 27.90 -3.17
CA GLY A 109 12.99 26.59 -2.59
C GLY A 109 13.93 26.69 -1.38
N PHE A 110 13.96 25.65 -0.57
CA PHE A 110 14.84 25.54 0.60
C PHE A 110 15.44 24.15 0.74
N ALA A 111 16.50 24.05 1.53
CA ALA A 111 17.23 22.80 1.73
C ALA A 111 17.73 22.74 3.17
N LEU A 112 17.61 21.58 3.81
CA LEU A 112 18.22 21.27 5.11
C LEU A 112 19.04 20.00 4.96
N PHE A 113 20.28 20.02 5.44
CA PHE A 113 21.22 18.90 5.36
C PHE A 113 21.61 18.44 6.75
N PHE A 114 21.77 17.12 6.90
CA PHE A 114 22.01 16.45 8.16
C PHE A 114 23.26 15.58 8.08
N ASP A 115 24.00 15.46 9.17
CA ASP A 115 25.10 14.48 9.30
C ASP A 115 24.60 13.07 9.65
N GLU A 116 25.55 12.16 9.88
CA GLU A 116 25.32 10.78 10.33
C GLU A 116 24.54 10.64 11.64
N ARG A 117 24.50 11.69 12.46
CA ARG A 117 23.75 11.75 13.74
C ARG A 117 22.42 12.50 13.59
N MET A 118 21.99 12.75 12.35
CA MET A 118 20.81 13.53 12.02
C MET A 118 20.83 14.96 12.59
N GLN A 119 22.02 15.54 12.81
CA GLN A 119 22.17 16.94 13.22
C GLN A 119 22.26 17.85 12.00
N VAL A 120 21.64 19.03 12.05
CA VAL A 120 21.66 19.99 10.93
C VAL A 120 23.08 20.52 10.76
N VAL A 121 23.72 20.20 9.64
CA VAL A 121 25.07 20.67 9.28
C VAL A 121 25.06 21.90 8.40
N GLY A 122 23.97 22.12 7.68
CA GLY A 122 23.79 23.30 6.85
C GLY A 122 22.43 23.32 6.16
N GLY A 123 22.07 24.46 5.61
CA GLY A 123 20.86 24.59 4.80
C GLY A 123 20.69 25.98 4.21
N THR A 124 19.79 26.07 3.24
CA THR A 124 19.27 27.33 2.73
C THR A 124 17.86 27.53 3.22
N LEU A 125 17.53 28.73 3.65
CA LEU A 125 16.20 29.08 4.13
C LEU A 125 15.48 29.99 3.11
N PRO A 126 14.14 29.87 2.98
CA PRO A 126 13.38 30.60 1.97
C PRO A 126 13.06 32.04 2.40
N PHE A 127 14.03 32.78 2.94
CA PHE A 127 13.87 34.19 3.30
C PHE A 127 14.36 35.10 2.17
N ARG A 128 13.76 36.30 2.08
CA ARG A 128 14.19 37.33 1.11
C ARG A 128 15.52 37.97 1.50
N ASP A 129 15.71 38.20 2.79
CA ASP A 129 16.90 38.82 3.36
C ASP A 129 17.14 38.34 4.81
N LEU A 130 18.29 38.72 5.36
CA LEU A 130 18.71 38.36 6.71
C LEU A 130 17.89 39.07 7.80
N ALA A 131 17.35 40.26 7.53
CA ALA A 131 16.57 41.02 8.51
C ALA A 131 15.21 40.34 8.78
N ALA A 132 14.55 39.84 7.73
CA ALA A 132 13.35 39.02 7.85
C ALA A 132 13.60 37.77 8.72
N MET A 133 14.70 37.05 8.46
CA MET A 133 15.07 35.90 9.28
C MET A 133 15.36 36.30 10.73
N ALA A 134 16.10 37.39 10.96
CA ALA A 134 16.45 37.89 12.28
C ALA A 134 15.21 38.18 13.13
N GLY A 135 14.17 38.78 12.53
CA GLY A 135 12.89 39.01 13.18
C GLY A 135 12.20 37.72 13.63
N VAL A 136 12.24 36.68 12.80
CA VAL A 136 11.64 35.36 13.14
C VAL A 136 12.44 34.61 14.19
N ALA A 137 13.78 34.65 14.09
CA ALA A 137 14.68 34.01 15.04
C ALA A 137 14.73 34.74 16.39
N ASN A 138 14.22 35.97 16.46
CA ASN A 138 14.40 36.89 17.58
C ASN A 138 15.89 37.00 17.99
N LYS A 139 16.74 37.19 16.99
CA LYS A 139 18.19 37.32 17.13
C LYS A 139 18.65 38.55 16.33
N PRO A 140 19.55 39.37 16.87
CA PRO A 140 20.06 40.52 16.13
C PRO A 140 20.94 40.06 14.95
N VAL A 141 20.97 40.88 13.91
CA VAL A 141 22.02 40.81 12.89
C VAL A 141 23.27 41.47 13.45
N VAL A 142 24.39 40.76 13.48
CA VAL A 142 25.70 41.24 13.96
C VAL A 142 26.73 41.17 12.84
N LYS A 143 27.79 41.99 12.93
CA LYS A 143 28.92 41.94 11.99
C LYS A 143 29.94 40.90 12.43
N ARG A 144 30.36 40.02 11.52
CA ARG A 144 31.51 39.13 11.69
C ARG A 144 32.47 39.33 10.52
N GLY A 145 33.49 40.15 10.74
CA GLY A 145 34.30 40.70 9.65
C GLY A 145 33.49 41.71 8.84
N ASP A 146 33.44 41.54 7.52
CA ASP A 146 32.67 42.36 6.59
C ASP A 146 31.21 41.88 6.41
N ARG A 147 30.89 40.66 6.86
CA ARG A 147 29.57 40.03 6.65
C ARG A 147 28.60 40.29 7.80
N ASP A 148 27.34 40.51 7.43
CA ASP A 148 26.21 40.48 8.35
C ASP A 148 25.79 39.03 8.60
N VAL A 149 25.67 38.67 9.88
CA VAL A 149 25.34 37.31 10.31
C VAL A 149 24.29 37.31 11.42
N ILE A 150 23.56 36.19 11.55
CA ILE A 150 22.77 35.87 12.73
C ILE A 150 23.46 34.71 13.45
N GLU A 151 23.77 34.90 14.73
CA GLU A 151 24.33 33.84 15.57
C GLU A 151 23.22 32.98 16.17
N ARG A 152 23.31 31.66 15.94
CA ARG A 152 22.36 30.67 16.45
C ARG A 152 22.78 30.22 17.85
N SER A 153 21.80 29.80 18.65
CA SER A 153 22.06 29.35 20.03
C SER A 153 22.87 28.06 20.12
N ASP A 154 22.95 27.27 19.04
CA ASP A 154 23.77 26.06 18.94
C ASP A 154 25.20 26.35 18.41
N GLY A 155 25.59 27.62 18.32
CA GLY A 155 26.90 28.06 17.84
C GLY A 155 27.00 28.18 16.31
N GLY A 156 25.96 27.82 15.56
CA GLY A 156 25.91 28.04 14.12
C GLY A 156 25.75 29.51 13.73
N VAL A 157 25.95 29.81 12.45
CA VAL A 157 25.75 31.15 11.87
C VAL A 157 24.85 31.09 10.66
N CYS A 158 24.10 32.15 10.41
CA CYS A 158 23.36 32.37 9.18
C CYS A 158 23.79 33.67 8.50
N ALA A 159 23.97 33.66 7.19
CA ALA A 159 24.40 34.81 6.41
C ALA A 159 23.79 34.80 5.01
N MET A 160 23.83 35.94 4.32
CA MET A 160 23.51 35.99 2.89
C MET A 160 24.67 35.40 2.07
N ALA A 161 24.36 34.48 1.17
CA ALA A 161 25.27 33.92 0.17
C ALA A 161 24.48 33.41 -1.03
N GLY A 162 24.98 33.63 -2.25
CA GLY A 162 24.29 33.22 -3.49
C GLY A 162 22.85 33.77 -3.63
N GLY A 163 22.58 34.96 -3.08
CA GLY A 163 21.25 35.57 -3.05
C GLY A 163 20.24 34.90 -2.11
N ARG A 164 20.70 34.01 -1.22
CA ARG A 164 19.88 33.24 -0.28
C ARG A 164 20.40 33.42 1.15
N VAL A 165 19.51 33.20 2.11
CA VAL A 165 19.93 33.05 3.51
C VAL A 165 20.40 31.61 3.71
N MET A 166 21.67 31.43 4.04
CA MET A 166 22.29 30.13 4.29
C MET A 166 22.70 30.04 5.75
N CYS A 167 22.50 28.89 6.37
CA CYS A 167 22.92 28.62 7.73
C CYS A 167 23.85 27.42 7.76
N ALA A 168 24.94 27.49 8.52
CA ALA A 168 25.87 26.38 8.73
C ALA A 168 26.56 26.52 10.10
N ARG A 169 27.56 25.67 10.37
CA ARG A 169 28.36 25.74 11.61
C ARG A 169 29.17 27.03 11.72
N ASP A 170 29.72 27.51 10.61
CA ASP A 170 30.54 28.72 10.53
C ASP A 170 30.46 29.34 9.13
N LEU A 171 31.12 30.50 8.94
CA LEU A 171 31.11 31.22 7.67
C LEU A 171 31.84 30.46 6.55
N ALA A 172 32.90 29.72 6.86
CA ALA A 172 33.64 28.94 5.87
C ALA A 172 32.78 27.80 5.31
N ALA A 173 31.96 27.17 6.15
CA ALA A 173 30.97 26.19 5.73
C ALA A 173 29.88 26.81 4.83
N ILE A 174 29.43 28.04 5.12
CA ILE A 174 28.51 28.77 4.23
C ILE A 174 29.17 29.03 2.87
N ASP A 175 30.42 29.47 2.84
CA ASP A 175 31.14 29.77 1.60
C ASP A 175 31.37 28.51 0.76
N ALA A 176 31.74 27.39 1.40
CA ALA A 176 31.86 26.10 0.73
C ALA A 176 30.52 25.61 0.14
N MET A 177 29.40 25.77 0.87
CA MET A 177 28.08 25.47 0.33
C MET A 177 27.74 26.36 -0.86
N ALA A 178 28.04 27.67 -0.77
CA ALA A 178 27.72 28.65 -1.80
C ALA A 178 28.56 28.46 -3.09
N ALA A 179 29.77 27.92 -2.97
CA ALA A 179 30.60 27.52 -4.10
C ALA A 179 29.98 26.36 -4.91
N GLY A 180 29.07 25.59 -4.30
CA GLY A 180 28.36 24.49 -4.98
C GLY A 180 29.23 23.27 -5.26
N ASP A 181 30.35 23.12 -4.53
CA ASP A 181 31.31 22.02 -4.71
C ASP A 181 30.67 20.63 -4.53
N GLY A 182 29.51 20.57 -3.85
CA GLY A 182 28.63 19.40 -3.77
C GLY A 182 29.26 18.21 -3.05
N GLY A 183 28.75 17.87 -1.85
CA GLY A 183 29.21 16.68 -1.13
C GLY A 183 28.89 15.34 -1.83
N ALA A 184 29.39 14.24 -1.26
CA ALA A 184 29.14 12.88 -1.76
C ALA A 184 27.64 12.58 -1.91
N LEU A 185 26.80 13.08 -0.98
CA LEU A 185 25.35 12.97 -1.07
C LEU A 185 24.79 13.67 -2.33
N ALA A 186 25.24 14.90 -2.63
CA ALA A 186 24.81 15.62 -3.84
C ALA A 186 25.17 14.86 -5.13
N ALA A 187 26.37 14.28 -5.18
CA ALA A 187 26.79 13.46 -6.32
C ALA A 187 25.88 12.24 -6.52
N ARG A 188 25.50 11.55 -5.44
CA ARG A 188 24.55 10.42 -5.50
C ARG A 188 23.16 10.86 -5.94
N VAL A 189 22.66 11.97 -5.41
CA VAL A 189 21.34 12.52 -5.82
C VAL A 189 21.34 12.93 -7.30
N ARG A 190 22.42 13.53 -7.80
CA ARG A 190 22.57 13.84 -9.24
C ARG A 190 22.60 12.60 -10.14
N ALA A 191 23.08 11.47 -9.61
CA ALA A 191 23.10 10.20 -10.35
C ALA A 191 21.73 9.51 -10.39
N LEU A 192 20.75 9.97 -9.60
CA LEU A 192 19.40 9.40 -9.63
C LEU A 192 18.70 9.71 -10.96
N PRO A 193 18.01 8.73 -11.56
CA PRO A 193 17.16 8.97 -12.72
C PRO A 193 16.10 10.04 -12.47
N ALA A 194 15.76 10.83 -13.49
CA ALA A 194 14.80 11.93 -13.40
C ALA A 194 13.42 11.53 -12.84
N HIS A 195 12.97 10.29 -13.07
CA HIS A 195 11.70 9.80 -12.53
C HIS A 195 11.71 9.59 -11.00
N ARG A 196 12.90 9.50 -10.38
CA ARG A 196 13.08 9.43 -8.91
C ARG A 196 13.26 10.83 -8.29
N ARG A 197 13.10 11.89 -9.08
CA ARG A 197 13.22 13.29 -8.66
C ARG A 197 11.86 13.98 -8.58
N GLY A 198 11.73 14.94 -7.70
CA GLY A 198 10.46 15.58 -7.36
C GLY A 198 10.60 17.01 -6.87
N ASP A 199 9.45 17.58 -6.51
CA ASP A 199 9.32 18.96 -5.99
C ASP A 199 9.67 19.04 -4.50
N VAL A 200 9.52 17.92 -3.78
CA VAL A 200 9.92 17.74 -2.39
C VAL A 200 10.72 16.44 -2.31
N GLU A 201 11.95 16.52 -1.85
CA GLU A 201 12.90 15.41 -1.85
C GLU A 201 13.49 15.21 -0.45
N PHE A 202 13.49 13.99 0.04
CA PHE A 202 14.26 13.55 1.19
C PHE A 202 15.22 12.46 0.75
N MET A 203 16.51 12.66 0.96
CA MET A 203 17.54 11.71 0.56
C MET A 203 18.40 11.40 1.77
N ALA A 204 18.72 10.13 2.00
CA ALA A 204 19.51 9.69 3.14
C ALA A 204 20.42 8.52 2.74
N ASP A 205 21.70 8.63 3.05
CA ASP A 205 22.67 7.55 2.95
C ASP A 205 22.54 6.64 4.17
N ILE A 206 21.70 5.59 4.07
CA ILE A 206 21.38 4.71 5.20
C ILE A 206 22.65 4.05 5.76
N ALA A 207 23.61 3.70 4.89
CA ALA A 207 24.88 3.10 5.30
C ALA A 207 25.65 3.97 6.30
N ARG A 208 25.45 5.30 6.26
CA ARG A 208 26.13 6.27 7.13
C ARG A 208 25.34 6.67 8.37
N ILE A 209 24.05 6.33 8.48
CA ILE A 209 23.18 6.78 9.57
C ILE A 209 22.79 5.59 10.44
N ASP A 210 23.45 5.42 11.58
CA ASP A 210 23.32 4.22 12.44
C ASP A 210 21.89 3.91 12.88
N THR A 211 21.10 4.94 13.20
CA THR A 211 19.70 4.80 13.61
C THR A 211 18.81 4.28 12.48
N LEU A 212 19.09 4.69 11.24
CA LEU A 212 18.40 4.16 10.05
C LEU A 212 18.91 2.77 9.71
N ARG A 213 20.23 2.56 9.74
CA ARG A 213 20.83 1.25 9.44
C ARG A 213 20.28 0.13 10.32
N THR A 214 20.18 0.34 11.63
CA THR A 214 19.72 -0.70 12.56
C THR A 214 18.20 -0.86 12.56
N GLY A 215 17.43 0.24 12.54
CA GLY A 215 15.97 0.18 12.61
C GLY A 215 15.28 -0.10 11.28
N PHE A 216 15.66 0.62 10.22
CA PHE A 216 15.00 0.54 8.92
C PHE A 216 15.42 -0.72 8.15
N ALA A 217 16.71 -1.04 8.11
CA ALA A 217 17.19 -2.21 7.37
C ALA A 217 16.69 -3.53 7.97
N LYS A 218 16.62 -3.63 9.31
CA LYS A 218 16.06 -4.81 9.99
C LYS A 218 14.57 -5.00 9.64
N ARG A 219 13.78 -3.92 9.68
CA ARG A 219 12.32 -3.99 9.37
C ARG A 219 12.02 -4.33 7.91
N LEU A 220 12.87 -3.92 6.97
CA LEU A 220 12.70 -4.20 5.55
C LEU A 220 13.51 -5.41 5.05
N ALA A 221 14.26 -6.07 5.94
CA ALA A 221 15.19 -7.15 5.60
C ALA A 221 16.16 -6.77 4.46
N LEU A 222 16.58 -5.50 4.39
CA LEU A 222 17.52 -5.01 3.38
C LEU A 222 18.95 -5.42 3.76
N ARG A 223 19.63 -6.15 2.87
CA ARG A 223 21.08 -6.35 2.97
C ARG A 223 21.80 -5.19 2.29
N ASP A 224 22.84 -4.67 2.95
CA ASP A 224 23.70 -3.59 2.45
C ASP A 224 22.93 -2.33 2.01
N PRO A 225 22.16 -1.67 2.92
CA PRO A 225 21.34 -0.54 2.55
C PRO A 225 22.20 0.66 2.09
N GLY A 226 21.93 1.17 0.90
CA GLY A 226 22.61 2.32 0.31
C GLY A 226 21.82 3.62 0.48
N LEU A 227 21.46 4.27 -0.64
CA LEU A 227 20.68 5.50 -0.64
C LEU A 227 19.18 5.19 -0.46
N LEU A 228 18.54 5.89 0.46
CA LEU A 228 17.08 6.06 0.52
C LEU A 228 16.73 7.41 -0.10
N ALA A 229 15.84 7.39 -1.08
CA ALA A 229 15.37 8.55 -1.81
C ALA A 229 13.85 8.58 -1.78
N VAL A 230 13.27 9.59 -1.13
CA VAL A 230 11.83 9.87 -1.12
C VAL A 230 11.61 11.15 -1.91
N ALA A 231 10.90 11.10 -3.02
CA ALA A 231 10.61 12.26 -3.86
C ALA A 231 9.11 12.38 -4.11
N VAL A 232 8.55 13.55 -3.83
CA VAL A 232 7.14 13.87 -4.06
C VAL A 232 7.06 14.93 -5.14
N ARG A 233 6.25 14.68 -6.17
CA ARG A 233 5.87 15.63 -7.21
C ARG A 233 4.45 16.10 -6.96
N ILE A 234 4.25 17.42 -6.99
CA ILE A 234 3.01 18.11 -6.66
C ILE A 234 2.71 19.10 -7.79
N GLY A 235 1.68 18.85 -8.58
CA GLY A 235 1.26 19.80 -9.61
C GLY A 235 0.24 19.23 -10.57
N GLY A 236 -0.57 20.11 -11.18
CA GLY A 236 -1.55 19.73 -12.20
C GLY A 236 -2.51 18.63 -11.74
N GLY A 237 -2.95 18.67 -10.47
CA GLY A 237 -3.82 17.65 -9.89
C GLY A 237 -3.19 16.27 -9.66
N VAL A 238 -1.86 16.13 -9.82
CA VAL A 238 -1.13 14.89 -9.59
C VAL A 238 -0.29 15.01 -8.33
N LEU A 239 -0.37 13.98 -7.49
CA LEU A 239 0.52 13.74 -6.37
C LEU A 239 1.23 12.41 -6.63
N ALA A 240 2.51 12.45 -6.98
CA ALA A 240 3.32 11.25 -7.18
C ALA A 240 4.43 11.20 -6.14
N ALA A 241 4.45 10.19 -5.29
CA ALA A 241 5.51 9.92 -4.34
C ALA A 241 6.32 8.71 -4.81
N ASN A 242 7.63 8.84 -4.89
CA ASN A 242 8.55 7.76 -5.20
C ASN A 242 9.47 7.55 -4.00
N VAL A 243 9.59 6.32 -3.56
CA VAL A 243 10.49 5.88 -2.49
C VAL A 243 11.44 4.85 -3.09
N ALA A 244 12.66 5.25 -3.40
CA ALA A 244 13.71 4.36 -3.86
C ALA A 244 14.66 4.03 -2.72
N ALA A 245 15.06 2.77 -2.59
CA ALA A 245 16.05 2.31 -1.63
C ALA A 245 17.05 1.40 -2.34
N GLU A 246 18.34 1.74 -2.26
CA GLU A 246 19.42 0.82 -2.66
C GLU A 246 19.63 -0.24 -1.57
N GLY A 247 19.86 -1.49 -1.98
CA GLY A 247 20.04 -2.65 -1.11
C GLY A 247 19.51 -3.92 -1.77
N VAL A 248 19.85 -5.08 -1.23
CA VAL A 248 19.37 -6.38 -1.72
C VAL A 248 18.21 -6.84 -0.83
N LEU A 249 17.01 -6.93 -1.41
CA LEU A 249 15.84 -7.57 -0.81
C LEU A 249 15.92 -9.06 -1.21
N PRO A 250 15.67 -9.99 -0.28
CA PRO A 250 15.75 -11.43 -0.56
C PRO A 250 14.59 -11.96 -1.42
N LEU A 251 13.85 -11.10 -2.14
CA LEU A 251 12.79 -11.55 -3.04
C LEU A 251 13.37 -11.87 -4.41
N PRO A 252 13.13 -13.07 -4.95
CA PRO A 252 13.55 -13.42 -6.29
C PRO A 252 12.57 -12.81 -7.29
N LEU A 253 12.76 -11.52 -7.57
CA LEU A 253 11.96 -10.75 -8.52
C LEU A 253 12.52 -10.92 -9.93
N ARG A 254 11.64 -11.09 -10.91
CA ARG A 254 11.99 -11.26 -12.32
C ARG A 254 11.73 -9.97 -13.10
N ASP A 255 12.61 -9.66 -14.05
CA ASP A 255 12.46 -8.48 -14.93
C ASP A 255 11.09 -8.49 -15.64
N PRO A 256 10.24 -7.45 -15.48
CA PRO A 256 8.95 -7.32 -16.15
C PRO A 256 9.05 -7.38 -17.68
N ALA A 257 10.19 -7.01 -18.27
CA ALA A 257 10.39 -7.14 -19.70
C ALA A 257 10.46 -8.61 -20.16
N ALA A 258 10.87 -9.52 -19.28
CA ALA A 258 10.93 -10.96 -19.55
C ALA A 258 9.57 -11.68 -19.43
N VAL A 259 8.52 -10.97 -19.01
CA VAL A 259 7.15 -11.48 -18.87
C VAL A 259 6.58 -11.78 -20.26
N PRO A 260 6.10 -13.00 -20.53
CA PRO A 260 5.45 -13.35 -21.78
C PRO A 260 4.26 -12.43 -22.08
N ALA A 261 4.12 -11.97 -23.32
CA ALA A 261 3.04 -11.06 -23.72
C ALA A 261 1.63 -11.59 -23.40
N ALA A 262 1.47 -12.92 -23.34
CA ALA A 262 0.20 -13.58 -23.00
C ALA A 262 -0.25 -13.36 -21.53
N VAL A 263 0.66 -13.02 -20.62
CA VAL A 263 0.43 -12.81 -19.18
C VAL A 263 0.57 -11.36 -18.77
N ARG A 264 1.11 -10.52 -19.66
CA ARG A 264 1.21 -9.09 -19.40
C ARG A 264 -0.19 -8.54 -19.12
N PRO A 265 -0.32 -7.70 -18.08
CA PRO A 265 -1.58 -7.04 -17.83
C PRO A 265 -2.03 -6.29 -19.07
N ARG A 266 -3.34 -6.40 -19.33
CA ARG A 266 -4.05 -5.59 -20.34
C ARG A 266 -4.79 -4.47 -19.60
N PRO A 267 -4.07 -3.45 -19.09
CA PRO A 267 -4.68 -2.43 -18.25
C PRO A 267 -5.73 -1.59 -19.01
N GLU A 268 -5.67 -1.59 -20.34
CA GLU A 268 -6.74 -1.11 -21.21
C GLU A 268 -8.05 -1.89 -21.07
N ARG A 269 -8.18 -2.90 -20.21
CA ARG A 269 -9.44 -3.60 -19.94
C ARG A 269 -9.86 -3.62 -18.47
N ALA A 270 -9.03 -3.07 -17.58
CA ALA A 270 -9.17 -3.28 -16.14
C ALA A 270 -9.49 -1.98 -15.37
N VAL A 271 -10.39 -2.01 -14.36
CA VAL A 271 -10.57 -0.87 -13.41
C VAL A 271 -9.63 -0.97 -12.22
N GLY A 272 -9.18 -2.18 -11.93
CA GLY A 272 -8.06 -2.41 -11.02
C GLY A 272 -7.15 -3.48 -11.59
N LEU A 273 -5.87 -3.36 -11.26
CA LEU A 273 -4.83 -4.29 -11.63
C LEU A 273 -3.98 -4.58 -10.40
N VAL A 274 -3.79 -5.86 -10.11
CA VAL A 274 -2.79 -6.37 -9.19
C VAL A 274 -1.89 -7.32 -9.97
N ALA A 275 -0.73 -6.86 -10.45
CA ALA A 275 0.25 -7.74 -11.09
C ALA A 275 1.42 -7.99 -10.16
N VAL A 276 1.88 -9.23 -10.10
CA VAL A 276 3.01 -9.68 -9.29
C VAL A 276 3.91 -10.56 -10.16
N HIS A 277 5.10 -10.06 -10.42
CA HIS A 277 6.13 -10.66 -11.25
C HIS A 277 7.16 -11.37 -10.34
N LEU A 278 6.99 -12.68 -10.16
CA LEU A 278 7.78 -13.49 -9.24
C LEU A 278 8.58 -14.55 -10.01
N ASP A 279 9.79 -14.84 -9.56
CA ASP A 279 10.47 -16.08 -9.93
C ASP A 279 9.95 -17.21 -9.03
N TRP A 280 8.83 -17.81 -9.44
CA TRP A 280 8.19 -18.93 -8.71
C TRP A 280 9.15 -20.05 -8.33
N PRO A 281 10.04 -20.56 -9.21
CA PRO A 281 11.03 -21.55 -8.83
C PRO A 281 11.90 -21.14 -7.64
N ALA A 282 12.42 -19.91 -7.66
CA ALA A 282 13.23 -19.40 -6.57
C ALA A 282 12.39 -19.17 -5.29
N LEU A 283 11.15 -18.70 -5.42
CA LEU A 283 10.22 -18.57 -4.30
C LEU A 283 9.88 -19.93 -3.68
N LEU A 284 9.53 -20.93 -4.50
CA LEU A 284 9.22 -22.29 -4.06
C LEU A 284 10.44 -22.97 -3.43
N GLY A 285 11.65 -22.69 -3.91
CA GLY A 285 12.89 -23.17 -3.29
C GLY A 285 13.19 -22.52 -1.93
N ALA A 286 12.65 -21.32 -1.67
CA ALA A 286 12.77 -20.64 -0.39
C ALA A 286 11.66 -21.06 0.61
N LEU A 287 10.56 -21.64 0.12
CA LEU A 287 9.50 -22.18 0.97
C LEU A 287 9.88 -23.59 1.47
N PRO A 288 9.35 -24.04 2.63
CA PRO A 288 9.50 -25.43 3.06
C PRO A 288 9.06 -26.39 1.95
N PRO A 289 9.76 -27.53 1.77
CA PRO A 289 9.47 -28.44 0.69
C PRO A 289 8.02 -28.93 0.78
N LEU A 290 7.25 -28.71 -0.29
CA LEU A 290 5.94 -29.35 -0.44
C LEU A 290 6.10 -30.88 -0.38
N PRO A 291 5.06 -31.63 0.00
CA PRO A 291 5.05 -33.09 -0.13
C PRO A 291 5.53 -33.52 -1.52
N PRO A 292 6.26 -34.65 -1.64
CA PRO A 292 6.80 -35.10 -2.91
C PRO A 292 5.70 -35.42 -3.94
N GLU A 293 4.53 -35.86 -3.49
CA GLU A 293 3.39 -36.18 -4.34
C GLU A 293 2.09 -35.66 -3.71
N ILE A 294 1.28 -34.99 -4.51
CA ILE A 294 -0.09 -34.59 -4.21
C ILE A 294 -0.96 -35.11 -5.36
N PRO A 295 -1.45 -36.36 -5.27
CA PRO A 295 -2.16 -37.00 -6.36
C PRO A 295 -3.47 -36.27 -6.65
N ILE A 296 -3.71 -36.01 -7.94
CA ILE A 296 -4.98 -35.50 -8.45
C ILE A 296 -5.62 -36.54 -9.39
N PRO A 297 -6.97 -36.52 -9.56
CA PRO A 297 -7.65 -37.47 -10.42
C PRO A 297 -7.02 -37.57 -11.83
N GLY A 298 -7.00 -38.79 -12.38
CA GLY A 298 -6.36 -39.07 -13.68
C GLY A 298 -4.89 -39.49 -13.60
N GLY A 299 -4.38 -39.85 -12.42
CA GLY A 299 -3.00 -40.32 -12.24
C GLY A 299 -1.95 -39.21 -12.38
N ARG A 300 -2.38 -37.96 -12.20
CA ARG A 300 -1.53 -36.77 -12.28
C ARG A 300 -1.12 -36.32 -10.89
N ASP A 301 -0.09 -35.51 -10.81
CA ASP A 301 0.46 -34.97 -9.58
C ASP A 301 0.36 -33.44 -9.59
N LEU A 302 -0.33 -32.86 -8.60
CA LEU A 302 -0.52 -31.40 -8.53
C LEU A 302 0.82 -30.66 -8.50
N ARG A 303 1.83 -31.21 -7.82
CA ARG A 303 3.13 -30.56 -7.72
C ARG A 303 3.83 -30.56 -9.08
N ARG A 304 4.10 -31.73 -9.65
CA ARG A 304 4.85 -31.89 -10.91
C ARG A 304 4.12 -31.33 -12.11
N ASP A 305 2.82 -31.61 -12.22
CA ASP A 305 2.04 -31.37 -13.43
C ASP A 305 1.38 -29.98 -13.45
N VAL A 306 1.40 -29.26 -12.32
CA VAL A 306 0.84 -27.89 -12.21
C VAL A 306 1.82 -26.95 -11.53
N ILE A 307 2.18 -27.15 -10.26
CA ILE A 307 2.97 -26.19 -9.48
C ILE A 307 4.36 -25.96 -10.09
N GLU A 308 5.07 -27.03 -10.45
CA GLU A 308 6.40 -26.97 -11.09
C GLU A 308 6.34 -26.48 -12.54
N GLN A 309 5.15 -26.54 -13.16
CA GLN A 309 4.88 -25.96 -14.46
C GLN A 309 4.57 -24.48 -14.40
N ILE A 310 4.25 -23.91 -13.24
CA ILE A 310 4.08 -22.46 -13.11
C ILE A 310 5.45 -21.80 -13.37
N ALA A 311 5.52 -21.02 -14.45
CA ALA A 311 6.66 -20.19 -14.74
C ALA A 311 6.26 -18.73 -14.59
N GLY A 312 6.91 -18.02 -13.68
CA GLY A 312 6.88 -16.56 -13.73
C GLY A 312 5.62 -15.90 -13.15
N ASP A 313 4.89 -15.18 -13.98
CA ASP A 313 4.14 -14.03 -13.49
C ASP A 313 2.70 -14.36 -13.12
N MET A 314 2.17 -13.70 -12.09
CA MET A 314 0.76 -13.72 -11.74
C MET A 314 0.16 -12.33 -11.92
N THR A 315 -0.82 -12.21 -12.80
CA THR A 315 -1.55 -10.97 -13.04
C THR A 315 -3.00 -11.17 -12.60
N LEU A 316 -3.46 -10.47 -11.58
CA LEU A 316 -4.88 -10.35 -11.23
C LEU A 316 -5.41 -9.02 -11.75
N SER A 317 -6.48 -9.03 -12.52
CA SER A 317 -7.14 -7.84 -13.05
C SER A 317 -8.62 -7.88 -12.68
N THR A 318 -9.21 -6.72 -12.42
CA THR A 318 -10.67 -6.58 -12.25
C THR A 318 -11.22 -5.89 -13.49
N PRO A 319 -11.71 -6.64 -14.50
CA PRO A 319 -12.32 -6.05 -15.68
C PRO A 319 -13.54 -5.18 -15.35
N LEU A 320 -13.84 -4.21 -16.22
CA LEU A 320 -15.10 -3.47 -16.20
C LEU A 320 -16.26 -4.44 -16.43
N GLY A 321 -17.16 -4.54 -15.46
CA GLY A 321 -18.38 -5.34 -15.59
C GLY A 321 -19.19 -4.95 -16.83
N ALA A 322 -19.68 -5.96 -17.55
CA ALA A 322 -20.66 -5.81 -18.61
C ALA A 322 -22.01 -5.32 -18.03
N ARG A 323 -22.81 -4.61 -18.83
CA ARG A 323 -24.17 -4.22 -18.46
C ARG A 323 -24.95 -5.49 -18.04
N PRO A 324 -25.57 -5.52 -16.84
CA PRO A 324 -26.59 -6.52 -16.58
C PRO A 324 -27.67 -6.38 -17.66
N GLN A 325 -28.14 -7.49 -18.23
CA GLN A 325 -29.31 -7.46 -19.11
C GLN A 325 -30.46 -6.80 -18.35
N ALA A 326 -31.14 -5.85 -18.98
CA ALA A 326 -32.24 -5.11 -18.38
C ALA A 326 -33.28 -6.09 -17.80
N GLY A 327 -33.38 -6.15 -16.47
CA GLY A 327 -34.26 -7.06 -15.73
C GLY A 327 -33.57 -7.94 -14.66
N ALA A 328 -32.24 -8.09 -14.70
CA ALA A 328 -31.49 -8.85 -13.69
C ALA A 328 -30.74 -7.91 -12.74
N GLY A 329 -31.34 -7.57 -11.60
CA GLY A 329 -30.83 -6.60 -10.62
C GLY A 329 -29.60 -7.03 -9.79
N GLY A 330 -28.59 -7.66 -10.39
CA GLY A 330 -27.38 -8.11 -9.68
C GLY A 330 -26.10 -7.34 -10.09
N PRO A 331 -25.18 -7.04 -9.16
CA PRO A 331 -23.88 -6.43 -9.50
C PRO A 331 -23.00 -7.38 -10.33
N ALA A 332 -22.48 -6.91 -11.45
CA ALA A 332 -21.47 -7.61 -12.24
C ALA A 332 -20.07 -7.34 -11.66
N GLY A 333 -19.50 -8.32 -10.98
CA GLY A 333 -18.07 -8.34 -10.65
C GLY A 333 -17.41 -9.47 -11.41
N VAL A 334 -16.52 -9.16 -12.35
CA VAL A 334 -15.64 -10.14 -12.98
C VAL A 334 -14.19 -9.80 -12.54
N GLY A 335 -13.45 -10.79 -12.06
CA GLY A 335 -12.01 -10.73 -11.80
C GLY A 335 -11.32 -11.76 -12.67
N GLU A 336 -10.23 -11.40 -13.35
CA GLU A 336 -9.43 -12.32 -14.17
C GLU A 336 -8.00 -12.36 -13.65
N ALA A 337 -7.55 -13.53 -13.21
CA ALA A 337 -6.16 -13.84 -12.94
C ALA A 337 -5.53 -14.55 -14.14
N ALA A 338 -4.24 -14.36 -14.39
CA ALA A 338 -3.46 -15.07 -15.38
C ALA A 338 -2.10 -15.43 -14.79
N ILE A 339 -1.65 -16.66 -15.03
CA ILE A 339 -0.41 -17.23 -14.49
C ILE A 339 0.36 -17.84 -15.65
N ALA A 340 1.62 -17.46 -15.87
CA ALA A 340 2.41 -18.11 -16.94
C ALA A 340 2.76 -19.57 -16.57
N VAL A 341 2.81 -20.43 -17.60
CA VAL A 341 3.13 -21.85 -17.45
C VAL A 341 4.19 -22.28 -18.47
N ARG A 342 5.13 -23.12 -18.05
CA ARG A 342 6.24 -23.66 -18.86
C ARG A 342 5.73 -24.62 -19.93
N ASP A 343 4.89 -25.56 -19.49
CA ASP A 343 4.27 -26.57 -20.33
C ASP A 343 2.75 -26.39 -20.26
N GLY A 344 2.22 -25.64 -21.22
CA GLY A 344 0.79 -25.39 -21.31
C GLY A 344 -0.03 -26.68 -21.55
N ASP A 345 0.55 -27.66 -22.23
CA ASP A 345 -0.15 -28.92 -22.52
C ASP A 345 -0.22 -29.80 -21.27
N ALA A 346 0.84 -29.86 -20.46
CA ALA A 346 0.83 -30.55 -19.18
C ALA A 346 -0.22 -29.98 -18.21
N VAL A 347 -0.33 -28.64 -18.13
CA VAL A 347 -1.33 -27.96 -17.28
C VAL A 347 -2.74 -28.14 -17.85
N ARG A 348 -2.91 -28.03 -19.18
CA ARG A 348 -4.19 -28.28 -19.85
C ARG A 348 -4.67 -29.72 -19.61
N ALA A 349 -3.76 -30.69 -19.63
CA ALA A 349 -4.05 -32.09 -19.34
C ALA A 349 -4.39 -32.32 -17.85
N ALA A 350 -3.83 -31.53 -16.93
CA ALA A 350 -4.13 -31.60 -15.50
C ALA A 350 -5.44 -30.89 -15.10
N LEU A 351 -5.94 -29.98 -15.95
CA LEU A 351 -7.10 -29.13 -15.66
C LEU A 351 -8.36 -29.90 -15.24
N PRO A 352 -8.73 -31.03 -15.88
CA PRO A 352 -9.89 -31.81 -15.45
C PRO A 352 -9.74 -32.39 -14.04
N GLY A 353 -8.54 -32.85 -13.68
CA GLY A 353 -8.23 -33.35 -12.34
C GLY A 353 -8.31 -32.26 -11.28
N LEU A 354 -7.83 -31.05 -11.59
CA LEU A 354 -7.98 -29.88 -10.73
C LEU A 354 -9.46 -29.50 -10.53
N CYS A 355 -10.26 -29.56 -11.59
CA CYS A 355 -11.69 -29.22 -11.52
C CYS A 355 -12.45 -30.19 -10.61
N ALA A 356 -12.20 -31.49 -10.78
CA ALA A 356 -12.78 -32.54 -9.94
C ALA A 356 -12.30 -32.44 -8.47
N LEU A 357 -11.03 -32.08 -8.25
CA LEU A 357 -10.51 -31.81 -6.91
C LEU A 357 -11.27 -30.65 -6.25
N ALA A 358 -11.42 -29.53 -6.95
CA ALA A 358 -12.11 -28.35 -6.40
C ALA A 358 -13.58 -28.62 -6.07
N GLU A 359 -14.30 -29.37 -6.91
CA GLU A 359 -15.68 -29.82 -6.64
C GLU A 359 -15.77 -30.70 -5.39
N ARG A 360 -14.80 -31.60 -5.19
CA ARG A 360 -14.77 -32.47 -4.00
C ARG A 360 -14.48 -31.70 -2.70
N GLU A 361 -13.53 -30.78 -2.74
CA GLU A 361 -13.10 -30.03 -1.55
C GLU A 361 -14.03 -28.85 -1.22
N ILE A 362 -14.87 -28.41 -2.18
CA ILE A 362 -15.83 -27.32 -1.99
C ILE A 362 -17.25 -27.86 -2.24
N PRO A 363 -17.95 -28.38 -1.20
CA PRO A 363 -19.20 -29.13 -1.36
C PRO A 363 -20.35 -28.38 -2.04
N SER A 364 -20.27 -27.05 -2.11
CA SER A 364 -21.27 -26.22 -2.80
C SER A 364 -20.93 -26.00 -4.27
N ALA A 365 -19.68 -26.17 -4.71
CA ALA A 365 -19.31 -25.90 -6.09
C ALA A 365 -19.77 -27.03 -7.01
N THR A 366 -20.25 -26.70 -8.21
CA THR A 366 -20.39 -27.64 -9.33
C THR A 366 -19.31 -27.37 -10.36
N ALA A 367 -18.63 -28.42 -10.82
CA ALA A 367 -17.59 -28.30 -11.82
C ALA A 367 -18.07 -28.75 -13.21
N ALA A 368 -17.63 -28.06 -14.25
CA ALA A 368 -17.78 -28.49 -15.63
C ALA A 368 -16.46 -28.26 -16.37
N THR A 369 -16.10 -29.18 -17.27
CA THR A 369 -14.92 -29.01 -18.12
C THR A 369 -15.33 -29.05 -19.58
N ASP A 370 -14.83 -28.11 -20.37
CA ASP A 370 -15.15 -27.99 -21.79
C ASP A 370 -13.96 -27.36 -22.53
N GLU A 371 -13.49 -27.98 -23.60
CA GLU A 371 -12.39 -27.48 -24.47
C GLU A 371 -11.15 -26.92 -23.73
N GLY A 372 -10.72 -27.57 -22.64
CA GLY A 372 -9.56 -27.09 -21.85
C GLY A 372 -9.85 -25.89 -20.96
N VAL A 373 -11.14 -25.67 -20.65
CA VAL A 373 -11.64 -24.72 -19.65
C VAL A 373 -12.28 -25.52 -18.50
N CYS A 374 -11.84 -25.28 -17.27
CA CYS A 374 -12.49 -25.73 -16.05
C CYS A 374 -13.39 -24.62 -15.52
N ARG A 375 -14.67 -24.92 -15.30
CA ARG A 375 -15.69 -23.98 -14.83
C ARG A 375 -16.22 -24.46 -13.48
N LEU A 376 -16.05 -23.68 -12.43
CA LEU A 376 -16.63 -23.91 -11.10
C LEU A 376 -17.79 -22.94 -10.89
N THR A 377 -18.95 -23.45 -10.49
CA THR A 377 -20.14 -22.66 -10.24
C THR A 377 -20.55 -22.82 -8.78
N PHE A 378 -20.63 -21.71 -8.03
CA PHE A 378 -21.02 -21.72 -6.62
C PHE A 378 -22.48 -21.25 -6.49
N PRO A 379 -23.37 -22.00 -5.82
CA PRO A 379 -24.74 -21.60 -5.54
C PRO A 379 -24.71 -20.36 -4.65
N ALA A 380 -25.65 -19.45 -4.88
CA ALA A 380 -25.72 -18.14 -4.23
C ALA A 380 -26.14 -18.19 -2.74
N SER A 381 -25.91 -19.30 -2.04
CA SER A 381 -26.70 -19.71 -0.88
C SER A 381 -26.65 -18.76 0.32
N ASP A 382 -25.75 -17.77 0.36
CA ASP A 382 -25.73 -16.71 1.38
C ASP A 382 -25.41 -15.29 0.83
N ALA A 383 -25.35 -15.10 -0.49
CA ALA A 383 -25.05 -13.80 -1.09
C ALA A 383 -26.34 -13.09 -1.52
N THR A 384 -26.50 -11.82 -1.11
CA THR A 384 -27.60 -10.90 -1.48
C THR A 384 -27.80 -10.67 -2.99
N VAL A 385 -27.04 -11.35 -3.84
CA VAL A 385 -26.89 -11.08 -5.28
C VAL A 385 -27.71 -12.03 -6.16
N GLY A 386 -28.27 -13.13 -5.62
CA GLY A 386 -29.21 -14.01 -6.34
C GLY A 386 -28.65 -14.72 -7.59
N GLN A 387 -27.35 -14.60 -7.86
CA GLN A 387 -26.68 -15.22 -9.02
C GLN A 387 -25.48 -16.05 -8.58
N PRO A 388 -25.20 -17.17 -9.26
CA PRO A 388 -24.05 -18.00 -8.95
C PRO A 388 -22.74 -17.30 -9.32
N LEU A 389 -21.71 -17.52 -8.50
CA LEU A 389 -20.33 -17.15 -8.85
C LEU A 389 -19.78 -18.23 -9.80
N VAL A 390 -19.25 -17.83 -10.94
CA VAL A 390 -18.66 -18.71 -11.95
C VAL A 390 -17.16 -18.41 -12.04
N VAL A 391 -16.32 -19.39 -11.73
CA VAL A 391 -14.85 -19.33 -11.91
C VAL A 391 -14.47 -20.18 -13.11
N ARG A 392 -13.75 -19.61 -14.08
CA ARG A 392 -13.27 -20.27 -15.30
C ARG A 392 -11.76 -20.30 -15.31
N ALA A 393 -11.14 -21.46 -15.18
CA ALA A 393 -9.72 -21.67 -15.45
C ALA A 393 -9.53 -22.16 -16.90
N SER A 394 -8.55 -21.66 -17.65
CA SER A 394 -8.26 -22.07 -19.03
C SER A 394 -6.78 -21.91 -19.34
N VAL A 395 -6.24 -22.68 -20.29
CA VAL A 395 -4.85 -22.54 -20.72
C VAL A 395 -4.78 -22.06 -22.17
N ALA A 396 -4.31 -20.83 -22.37
CA ALA A 396 -4.14 -20.19 -23.67
C ALA A 396 -2.78 -19.49 -23.76
N ASP A 397 -2.09 -19.62 -24.90
CA ASP A 397 -0.84 -18.92 -25.20
C ASP A 397 0.25 -19.07 -24.12
N GLY A 398 0.36 -20.24 -23.48
CA GLY A 398 1.33 -20.48 -22.40
C GLY A 398 0.95 -19.83 -21.07
N ALA A 399 -0.32 -19.50 -20.86
CA ALA A 399 -0.84 -18.92 -19.63
C ALA A 399 -2.08 -19.67 -19.12
N LEU A 400 -2.09 -19.99 -17.82
CA LEU A 400 -3.28 -20.40 -17.07
C LEU A 400 -4.07 -19.15 -16.66
N ARG A 401 -5.23 -18.92 -17.27
CA ARG A 401 -6.15 -17.82 -16.97
C ARG A 401 -7.29 -18.30 -16.08
N ILE A 402 -7.54 -17.63 -14.97
CA ILE A 402 -8.61 -17.90 -13.99
C ILE A 402 -9.52 -16.67 -13.93
N ALA A 403 -10.70 -16.70 -14.55
CA ALA A 403 -11.70 -15.63 -14.51
C ALA A 403 -12.86 -15.98 -13.59
N ALA A 404 -13.09 -15.23 -12.51
CA ALA A 404 -14.26 -15.33 -11.65
C ALA A 404 -15.29 -14.25 -12.01
N GLY A 405 -16.58 -14.58 -12.12
CA GLY A 405 -17.62 -13.62 -12.48
C GLY A 405 -19.01 -14.04 -12.00
N LEU A 406 -19.90 -13.07 -11.79
CA LEU A 406 -21.33 -13.35 -11.53
C LEU A 406 -22.07 -13.44 -12.87
N GLY A 407 -22.75 -14.56 -13.17
CA GLY A 407 -23.57 -14.67 -14.39
C GLY A 407 -23.88 -16.08 -14.91
N GLY A 408 -24.73 -16.15 -15.94
CA GLY A 408 -25.09 -17.36 -16.68
C GLY A 408 -24.09 -17.77 -17.77
N PRO A 409 -24.32 -18.88 -18.48
CA PRO A 409 -23.33 -19.58 -19.34
C PRO A 409 -22.83 -18.84 -20.61
N GLY A 410 -23.13 -17.56 -20.80
CA GLY A 410 -22.68 -16.77 -21.96
C GLY A 410 -21.26 -16.19 -21.81
N ASP A 411 -20.63 -15.89 -22.94
CA ASP A 411 -19.33 -15.20 -23.00
C ASP A 411 -19.44 -13.80 -22.41
N ALA A 412 -18.64 -13.52 -21.38
CA ALA A 412 -18.51 -12.16 -20.87
C ALA A 412 -17.89 -11.31 -21.99
N PRO A 413 -18.57 -10.28 -22.51
CA PRO A 413 -18.00 -9.43 -23.54
C PRO A 413 -16.77 -8.75 -22.94
N ALA A 414 -15.64 -8.82 -23.66
CA ALA A 414 -14.46 -8.03 -23.36
C ALA A 414 -14.81 -6.55 -23.51
N ALA A 415 -15.21 -5.90 -22.42
CA ALA A 415 -15.40 -4.46 -22.43
C ALA A 415 -14.01 -3.82 -22.45
N ASP A 416 -13.66 -3.18 -23.56
CA ASP A 416 -12.46 -2.33 -23.59
C ASP A 416 -12.64 -1.21 -22.56
N GLY A 417 -11.72 -1.18 -21.60
CA GLY A 417 -11.57 -0.12 -20.64
C GLY A 417 -10.71 1.00 -21.22
N PRO A 418 -10.71 2.19 -20.59
CA PRO A 418 -9.67 3.17 -20.89
C PRO A 418 -8.31 2.68 -20.41
N ALA A 419 -7.21 3.00 -21.09
CA ALA A 419 -5.85 2.76 -20.60
C ALA A 419 -5.56 3.56 -19.31
N PRO A 420 -4.54 3.18 -18.51
CA PRO A 420 -4.02 4.02 -17.43
C PRO A 420 -3.68 5.42 -17.94
N SER A 421 -3.82 6.45 -17.09
CA SER A 421 -3.37 7.80 -17.46
C SER A 421 -1.86 7.81 -17.76
N ALA A 422 -1.41 8.84 -18.47
CA ALA A 422 0.03 9.04 -18.73
C ALA A 422 0.87 9.08 -17.43
N HIS A 423 0.27 9.43 -16.29
CA HIS A 423 0.92 9.47 -14.98
C HIS A 423 1.09 8.08 -14.34
N THR A 424 0.15 7.16 -14.55
CA THR A 424 0.17 5.81 -13.95
C THR A 424 0.65 4.74 -14.92
N ALA A 425 0.67 5.01 -16.23
CA ALA A 425 1.14 4.08 -17.25
C ALA A 425 2.59 3.57 -17.03
N PRO A 426 3.57 4.41 -16.60
CA PRO A 426 4.91 3.91 -16.26
C PRO A 426 4.88 2.92 -15.10
N LEU A 427 4.07 3.21 -14.06
CA LEU A 427 3.92 2.35 -12.90
C LEU A 427 3.42 0.95 -13.28
N VAL A 428 2.39 0.90 -14.13
CA VAL A 428 1.76 -0.35 -14.57
C VAL A 428 2.67 -1.15 -15.49
N ARG A 429 3.49 -0.49 -16.31
CA ARG A 429 4.37 -1.15 -17.28
C ARG A 429 5.66 -1.67 -16.65
N ASP A 430 6.23 -0.91 -15.72
CA ASP A 430 7.62 -1.12 -15.30
C ASP A 430 7.76 -1.82 -13.94
N ALA A 431 6.70 -1.83 -13.11
CA ALA A 431 6.78 -2.41 -11.78
C ALA A 431 6.71 -3.93 -11.79
N HIS A 432 7.45 -4.54 -10.87
CA HIS A 432 7.42 -5.98 -10.62
C HIS A 432 6.18 -6.36 -9.80
N VAL A 433 5.79 -5.52 -8.85
CA VAL A 433 4.51 -5.66 -8.15
C VAL A 433 3.75 -4.37 -8.37
N VAL A 434 2.61 -4.40 -9.03
CA VAL A 434 1.76 -3.22 -9.19
C VAL A 434 0.37 -3.50 -8.66
N VAL A 435 -0.12 -2.58 -7.84
CA VAL A 435 -1.51 -2.48 -7.43
C VAL A 435 -1.98 -1.13 -7.96
N TRP A 436 -2.78 -1.14 -9.00
CA TRP A 436 -3.32 0.04 -9.64
C TRP A 436 -4.84 -0.03 -9.65
N GLY A 437 -5.48 1.12 -9.56
CA GLY A 437 -6.91 1.27 -9.58
C GLY A 437 -7.32 2.62 -10.14
N ARG A 438 -8.56 2.68 -10.59
CA ARG A 438 -9.28 3.92 -10.87
C ARG A 438 -10.64 3.91 -10.19
N SER A 439 -11.28 5.07 -10.18
CA SER A 439 -12.68 5.17 -9.72
C SER A 439 -12.82 4.79 -8.25
N PHE A 440 -12.14 5.52 -7.35
CA PHE A 440 -12.06 5.14 -5.95
C PHE A 440 -13.32 5.39 -5.12
N ASP A 441 -14.36 6.00 -5.67
CA ASP A 441 -15.66 6.05 -5.02
C ASP A 441 -16.35 4.68 -5.13
N PRO A 442 -16.38 3.83 -4.07
CA PRO A 442 -16.98 2.51 -4.16
C PRO A 442 -18.51 2.58 -4.31
N PHE A 443 -19.10 3.76 -4.16
CA PHE A 443 -20.53 3.98 -4.13
C PHE A 443 -21.07 4.75 -5.32
N ALA A 444 -20.22 5.30 -6.20
CA ALA A 444 -20.67 6.21 -7.25
C ALA A 444 -21.88 5.68 -8.05
N ALA A 445 -21.91 4.40 -8.44
CA ALA A 445 -23.04 3.81 -9.17
C ALA A 445 -24.11 3.11 -8.31
N ALA A 446 -23.97 3.10 -6.98
CA ALA A 446 -24.91 2.43 -6.09
C ALA A 446 -26.16 3.29 -5.84
N PRO A 447 -27.37 2.70 -5.84
CA PRO A 447 -28.58 3.42 -5.45
C PRO A 447 -28.50 3.86 -3.98
N ALA A 448 -29.24 4.89 -3.62
CA ALA A 448 -29.20 5.50 -2.29
C ALA A 448 -29.41 4.49 -1.13
N GLU A 449 -30.28 3.50 -1.32
CA GLU A 449 -30.57 2.45 -0.35
C GLU A 449 -29.35 1.55 -0.09
N ALA A 450 -28.65 1.13 -1.15
CA ALA A 450 -27.43 0.32 -1.04
C ALA A 450 -26.29 1.10 -0.39
N LYS A 451 -26.19 2.41 -0.68
CA LYS A 451 -25.24 3.32 -0.02
C LYS A 451 -25.51 3.38 1.48
N ALA A 452 -26.78 3.57 1.88
CA ALA A 452 -27.18 3.63 3.28
C ALA A 452 -26.85 2.31 4.01
N ALA A 453 -27.17 1.17 3.40
CA ALA A 453 -26.87 -0.14 3.96
C ALA A 453 -25.36 -0.39 4.13
N ALA A 454 -24.55 -0.12 3.10
CA ALA A 454 -23.10 -0.28 3.16
C ALA A 454 -22.45 0.67 4.18
N SER A 455 -22.95 1.90 4.28
CA SER A 455 -22.49 2.88 5.26
C SER A 455 -22.80 2.42 6.69
N ALA A 456 -23.98 1.84 6.93
CA ALA A 456 -24.34 1.27 8.23
C ALA A 456 -23.44 0.09 8.62
N VAL A 457 -23.07 -0.77 7.66
CA VAL A 457 -22.14 -1.88 7.88
C VAL A 457 -20.73 -1.36 8.20
N LEU A 458 -20.20 -0.42 7.41
CA LEU A 458 -18.88 0.15 7.63
C LEU A 458 -18.81 0.91 8.97
N ALA A 459 -19.85 1.65 9.33
CA ALA A 459 -19.93 2.33 10.62
C ALA A 459 -19.84 1.34 11.79
N ARG A 460 -20.51 0.19 11.68
CA ARG A 460 -20.48 -0.87 12.70
C ARG A 460 -19.13 -1.57 12.80
N ILE A 461 -18.48 -1.87 11.67
CA ILE A 461 -17.21 -2.62 11.64
C ILE A 461 -16.02 -1.74 12.02
N ALA A 462 -15.95 -0.53 11.46
CA ALA A 462 -14.79 0.35 11.61
C ALA A 462 -14.94 1.37 12.75
N GLY A 463 -16.10 1.41 13.43
CA GLY A 463 -16.37 2.39 14.49
C GLY A 463 -16.35 3.83 13.98
N VAL A 464 -16.63 4.02 12.69
CA VAL A 464 -16.64 5.33 12.02
C VAL A 464 -18.03 5.94 12.06
N THR A 465 -18.11 7.24 12.32
CA THR A 465 -19.39 7.95 12.30
C THR A 465 -19.86 8.14 10.85
N PRO A 466 -21.17 8.31 10.59
CA PRO A 466 -21.68 8.63 9.26
C PRO A 466 -20.97 9.82 8.61
N GLU A 467 -20.62 10.84 9.40
CA GLU A 467 -19.90 12.02 8.91
C GLU A 467 -18.47 11.70 8.47
N GLN A 468 -17.77 10.79 9.15
CA GLN A 468 -16.45 10.33 8.75
C GLN A 468 -16.52 9.53 7.45
N LEU A 469 -17.59 8.75 7.25
CA LEU A 469 -17.84 8.04 6.00
C LEU A 469 -18.09 9.01 4.84
N ASP A 470 -18.89 10.05 5.02
CA ASP A 470 -19.11 11.06 3.97
C ASP A 470 -17.83 11.81 3.61
N GLY A 471 -17.01 12.16 4.60
CA GLY A 471 -15.69 12.76 4.36
C GLY A 471 -14.75 11.82 3.59
N ALA A 472 -14.74 10.53 3.93
CA ALA A 472 -13.97 9.52 3.22
C ALA A 472 -14.48 9.30 1.79
N ARG A 473 -15.80 9.23 1.60
CA ARG A 473 -16.45 9.12 0.27
C ARG A 473 -16.08 10.30 -0.60
N TRP A 474 -16.16 11.52 -0.08
CA TRP A 474 -15.76 12.71 -0.80
C TRP A 474 -14.28 12.64 -1.21
N ALA A 475 -13.38 12.32 -0.29
CA ALA A 475 -11.95 12.24 -0.58
C ALA A 475 -11.65 11.18 -1.66
N LEU A 476 -12.26 10.00 -1.54
CA LEU A 476 -12.11 8.91 -2.51
C LEU A 476 -12.69 9.26 -3.88
N ALA A 477 -13.81 9.98 -3.94
CA ALA A 477 -14.38 10.45 -5.20
C ALA A 477 -13.46 11.42 -5.96
N HIS A 478 -12.56 12.13 -5.28
CA HIS A 478 -11.64 13.05 -5.94
C HIS A 478 -10.37 12.36 -6.47
N ILE A 479 -10.17 11.07 -6.12
CA ILE A 479 -9.08 10.26 -6.66
C ILE A 479 -9.55 9.61 -7.97
N ALA A 480 -9.04 10.13 -9.09
CA ALA A 480 -9.32 9.57 -10.40
C ALA A 480 -8.61 8.22 -10.59
N GLU A 481 -7.32 8.18 -10.24
CA GLU A 481 -6.47 6.99 -10.32
C GLU A 481 -5.52 6.95 -9.14
N ALA A 482 -5.18 5.76 -8.69
CA ALA A 482 -4.12 5.56 -7.73
C ALA A 482 -3.42 4.24 -8.01
N GLY A 483 -2.11 4.21 -7.82
CA GLY A 483 -1.36 2.98 -7.92
C GLY A 483 -0.16 2.98 -7.01
N VAL A 484 0.21 1.78 -6.59
CA VAL A 484 1.43 1.47 -5.88
C VAL A 484 2.19 0.45 -6.72
N GLY A 485 3.46 0.70 -6.98
CA GLY A 485 4.32 -0.17 -7.77
C GLY A 485 5.65 -0.38 -7.06
N LEU A 486 6.11 -1.62 -6.98
CA LEU A 486 7.44 -2.00 -6.51
C LEU A 486 8.27 -2.49 -7.70
N THR A 487 9.43 -1.89 -7.93
CA THR A 487 10.33 -2.26 -9.02
C THR A 487 11.70 -2.61 -8.47
N ALA A 488 12.27 -3.77 -8.81
CA ALA A 488 13.67 -4.08 -8.52
C ALA A 488 14.57 -3.65 -9.69
N ARG A 489 15.64 -2.88 -9.44
CA ARG A 489 16.63 -2.48 -10.46
C ARG A 489 18.02 -2.35 -9.85
N GLY A 490 19.02 -2.96 -10.49
CA GLY A 490 20.44 -2.66 -10.24
C GLY A 490 20.89 -2.74 -8.77
N GLY A 491 20.39 -3.72 -8.00
CA GLY A 491 20.71 -3.86 -6.58
C GLY A 491 19.96 -2.90 -5.65
N GLY A 492 18.76 -2.45 -6.06
CA GLY A 492 17.84 -1.65 -5.24
C GLY A 492 16.38 -1.83 -5.66
N TYR A 493 15.49 -1.13 -4.95
CA TYR A 493 14.04 -1.17 -5.15
C TYR A 493 13.43 0.22 -5.22
N ASP A 494 12.46 0.39 -6.10
CA ASP A 494 11.65 1.59 -6.23
C ASP A 494 10.21 1.26 -5.85
N LEU A 495 9.74 1.80 -4.72
CA LEU A 495 8.34 1.87 -4.37
C LEU A 495 7.77 3.19 -4.89
N SER A 496 6.98 3.15 -5.95
CA SER A 496 6.28 4.29 -6.51
C SER A 496 4.82 4.27 -6.08
N VAL A 497 4.34 5.39 -5.53
CA VAL A 497 2.94 5.64 -5.19
C VAL A 497 2.48 6.82 -6.02
N VAL A 498 1.51 6.61 -6.91
CA VAL A 498 0.96 7.66 -7.76
C VAL A 498 -0.49 7.84 -7.40
N VAL A 499 -0.90 9.07 -7.11
CA VAL A 499 -2.29 9.46 -6.90
C VAL A 499 -2.61 10.58 -7.88
N VAL A 500 -3.56 10.34 -8.76
CA VAL A 500 -4.05 11.31 -9.75
C VAL A 500 -5.44 11.74 -9.31
N SER A 501 -5.62 13.03 -9.08
CA SER A 501 -6.92 13.60 -8.75
C SER A 501 -7.66 14.06 -10.00
N HIS A 502 -8.98 14.24 -9.88
CA HIS A 502 -9.77 14.89 -10.93
C HIS A 502 -9.38 16.37 -11.15
N ALA A 503 -8.63 16.99 -10.24
CA ALA A 503 -8.12 18.35 -10.42
C ALA A 503 -7.04 18.47 -11.51
N ALA A 504 -6.65 17.34 -12.11
CA ALA A 504 -5.78 17.29 -13.29
C ALA A 504 -6.53 17.56 -14.60
N ASP A 505 -7.86 17.56 -14.57
CA ASP A 505 -8.70 17.94 -15.71
C ASP A 505 -8.77 19.47 -15.88
N PRO A 506 -9.17 19.98 -17.06
CA PRO A 506 -9.49 21.39 -17.24
C PRO A 506 -10.46 21.92 -16.17
N ASP A 507 -10.25 23.16 -15.69
CA ASP A 507 -11.02 23.75 -14.58
C ASP A 507 -12.54 23.64 -14.74
N ASP A 508 -13.07 23.82 -15.94
CA ASP A 508 -14.50 23.74 -16.21
C ASP A 508 -15.05 22.30 -16.09
N VAL A 509 -14.25 21.31 -16.48
CA VAL A 509 -14.54 19.88 -16.34
C VAL A 509 -14.49 19.50 -14.86
N TYR A 510 -13.44 19.92 -14.15
CA TYR A 510 -13.27 19.63 -12.73
C TYR A 510 -14.42 20.22 -11.90
N ARG A 511 -14.79 21.48 -12.12
CA ARG A 511 -15.93 22.10 -11.41
C ARG A 511 -17.26 21.41 -11.71
N ALA A 512 -17.48 20.97 -12.95
CA ALA A 512 -18.68 20.20 -13.30
C ALA A 512 -18.69 18.82 -12.58
N TYR A 513 -17.53 18.18 -12.44
CA TYR A 513 -17.38 16.95 -11.67
C TYR A 513 -17.61 17.18 -10.16
N GLU A 514 -17.03 18.23 -9.57
CA GLU A 514 -17.28 18.61 -8.17
C GLU A 514 -18.77 18.84 -7.91
N ALA A 515 -19.44 19.55 -8.82
CA ALA A 515 -20.89 19.80 -8.73
C ALA A 515 -21.70 18.50 -8.80
N ALA A 516 -21.30 17.55 -9.64
CA ALA A 516 -21.93 16.23 -9.69
C ALA A 516 -21.75 15.49 -8.36
N VAL A 517 -20.51 15.34 -7.88
CA VAL A 517 -20.20 14.67 -6.61
C VAL A 517 -20.94 15.33 -5.43
N ALA A 518 -21.14 16.65 -5.48
CA ALA A 518 -21.94 17.35 -4.49
C ALA A 518 -23.39 16.91 -4.46
N ARG A 519 -24.05 16.77 -5.61
CA ARG A 519 -25.41 16.24 -5.69
C ARG A 519 -25.51 14.85 -5.07
N ASP A 520 -24.56 13.96 -5.35
CA ASP A 520 -24.59 12.60 -4.78
C ASP A 520 -24.49 12.59 -3.25
N LEU A 521 -23.64 13.46 -2.70
CA LEU A 521 -23.42 13.58 -1.26
C LEU A 521 -24.57 14.30 -0.55
N ASP A 522 -25.30 15.17 -1.27
CA ASP A 522 -26.53 15.80 -0.80
C ASP A 522 -27.76 14.87 -0.94
N GLY A 523 -27.58 13.64 -1.43
CA GLY A 523 -28.63 12.64 -1.63
C GLY A 523 -29.38 12.74 -2.95
N ASP A 524 -29.05 13.71 -3.81
CA ASP A 524 -29.57 13.85 -5.17
C ASP A 524 -28.83 12.92 -6.14
N HIS A 525 -29.08 11.62 -6.01
CA HIS A 525 -28.43 10.60 -6.83
C HIS A 525 -28.84 10.71 -8.32
N ASP A 526 -30.10 11.06 -8.60
CA ASP A 526 -30.57 11.20 -9.99
C ASP A 526 -29.92 12.41 -10.68
N GLY A 527 -29.80 13.53 -9.98
CA GLY A 527 -29.08 14.71 -10.47
C GLY A 527 -27.58 14.49 -10.61
N TYR A 528 -26.98 13.63 -9.76
CA TYR A 528 -25.62 13.12 -9.96
C TYR A 528 -25.51 12.29 -11.24
N LEU A 529 -26.35 11.27 -11.44
CA LEU A 529 -26.31 10.42 -12.64
C LEU A 529 -26.56 11.23 -13.92
N ALA A 530 -27.44 12.23 -13.88
CA ALA A 530 -27.66 13.16 -14.99
C ALA A 530 -26.39 13.96 -15.32
N ALA A 531 -25.73 14.55 -14.32
CA ALA A 531 -24.47 15.27 -14.51
C ALA A 531 -23.34 14.35 -15.04
N MET A 532 -23.28 13.11 -14.55
CA MET A 532 -22.30 12.13 -15.05
C MET A 532 -22.57 11.74 -16.51
N ARG A 533 -23.83 11.67 -16.95
CA ARG A 533 -24.14 11.46 -18.39
C ARG A 533 -23.64 12.62 -19.26
N GLU A 534 -23.76 13.86 -18.80
CA GLU A 534 -23.22 15.02 -19.50
C GLU A 534 -21.68 15.02 -19.54
N LEU A 535 -21.04 14.73 -18.42
CA LEU A 535 -19.59 14.62 -18.32
C LEU A 535 -19.02 13.49 -19.20
N ALA A 536 -19.77 12.39 -19.39
CA ALA A 536 -19.34 11.27 -20.21
C ALA A 536 -19.08 11.65 -21.69
N ALA A 537 -19.68 12.75 -22.17
CA ALA A 537 -19.39 13.31 -23.49
C ALA A 537 -17.94 13.85 -23.62
N ARG A 538 -17.24 14.07 -22.50
CA ARG A 538 -15.87 14.59 -22.43
C ARG A 538 -14.84 13.46 -22.28
N ALA A 539 -14.92 12.42 -23.10
CA ALA A 539 -14.13 11.17 -22.95
C ALA A 539 -12.59 11.34 -22.86
N GLY A 540 -12.04 12.47 -23.33
CA GLY A 540 -10.62 12.80 -23.21
C GLY A 540 -10.15 13.12 -21.78
N THR A 541 -11.06 13.44 -20.87
CA THR A 541 -10.74 13.87 -19.49
C THR A 541 -10.87 12.71 -18.48
N LEU A 542 -10.22 12.81 -17.32
CA LEU A 542 -10.32 11.83 -16.24
C LEU A 542 -11.78 11.73 -15.75
N ALA A 543 -12.43 12.86 -15.52
CA ALA A 543 -13.82 12.96 -15.11
C ALA A 543 -14.77 12.39 -16.17
N GLY A 544 -14.54 12.66 -17.47
CA GLY A 544 -15.36 12.11 -18.54
C GLY A 544 -15.23 10.58 -18.63
N ARG A 545 -14.03 10.02 -18.42
CA ARG A 545 -13.83 8.57 -18.31
C ARG A 545 -14.57 7.98 -17.11
N GLN A 546 -14.45 8.60 -15.93
CA GLN A 546 -15.19 8.18 -14.74
C GLN A 546 -16.70 8.21 -14.98
N ALA A 547 -17.17 9.28 -15.60
CA ALA A 547 -18.57 9.49 -15.88
C ALA A 547 -19.13 8.49 -16.89
N ALA A 548 -18.33 8.06 -17.87
CA ALA A 548 -18.69 6.96 -18.78
C ALA A 548 -18.77 5.59 -18.07
N ILE A 549 -18.01 5.36 -16.99
CA ILE A 549 -18.14 4.14 -16.16
C ILE A 549 -19.47 4.20 -15.39
N VAL A 550 -19.73 5.31 -14.71
CA VAL A 550 -20.96 5.52 -13.92
C VAL A 550 -22.21 5.48 -14.80
N ALA A 551 -22.19 6.13 -15.96
CA ALA A 551 -23.31 6.14 -16.91
C ALA A 551 -23.65 4.75 -17.48
N ARG A 552 -22.71 3.80 -17.45
CA ARG A 552 -22.95 2.40 -17.83
C ARG A 552 -23.59 1.58 -16.70
N GLY A 553 -23.75 2.15 -15.50
CA GLY A 553 -24.22 1.44 -14.31
C GLY A 553 -23.21 0.43 -13.78
N ALA A 554 -21.95 0.51 -14.21
CA ALA A 554 -20.90 -0.38 -13.73
C ALA A 554 -20.54 0.04 -12.29
N PRO A 555 -20.62 -0.87 -11.30
CA PRO A 555 -20.13 -0.56 -9.96
C PRO A 555 -18.63 -0.22 -10.07
N PRO A 556 -18.17 0.96 -9.59
CA PRO A 556 -16.77 1.37 -9.61
C PRO A 556 -15.88 0.56 -8.64
N ALA A 557 -16.20 -0.70 -8.38
CA ALA A 557 -15.55 -1.53 -7.39
C ALA A 557 -14.07 -1.86 -7.72
N GLY A 558 -13.58 -1.63 -8.94
CA GLY A 558 -12.25 -2.15 -9.33
C GLY A 558 -11.07 -1.50 -8.59
N GLY A 559 -11.09 -0.19 -8.33
CA GLY A 559 -9.94 0.50 -7.71
C GLY A 559 -9.83 0.29 -6.21
N THR A 560 -10.94 0.42 -5.48
CA THR A 560 -11.01 0.16 -4.03
C THR A 560 -10.72 -1.30 -3.70
N THR A 561 -11.21 -2.26 -4.51
CA THR A 561 -10.96 -3.69 -4.28
C THR A 561 -9.48 -4.04 -4.46
N ALA A 562 -8.77 -3.44 -5.43
CA ALA A 562 -7.35 -3.72 -5.65
C ALA A 562 -6.47 -3.25 -4.48
N ILE A 563 -6.69 -2.03 -3.98
CA ILE A 563 -5.94 -1.51 -2.82
C ILE A 563 -6.35 -2.23 -1.53
N ALA A 564 -7.64 -2.50 -1.34
CA ALA A 564 -8.11 -3.27 -0.21
C ALA A 564 -7.49 -4.67 -0.19
N ALA A 565 -7.38 -5.35 -1.34
CA ALA A 565 -6.70 -6.64 -1.45
C ALA A 565 -5.21 -6.54 -1.08
N ALA A 566 -4.51 -5.51 -1.55
CA ALA A 566 -3.10 -5.29 -1.25
C ALA A 566 -2.83 -5.04 0.24
N ILE A 567 -3.71 -4.28 0.92
CA ILE A 567 -3.64 -4.04 2.36
C ILE A 567 -4.11 -5.27 3.16
N ALA A 568 -5.09 -6.01 2.63
CA ALA A 568 -5.68 -7.17 3.28
C ALA A 568 -4.74 -8.38 3.31
N ILE A 569 -3.85 -8.57 2.33
CA ILE A 569 -2.94 -9.73 2.32
C ILE A 569 -1.99 -9.75 3.54
N PRO A 570 -1.24 -8.66 3.86
CA PRO A 570 -0.44 -8.61 5.09
C PRO A 570 -1.29 -8.72 6.36
N ALA A 571 -2.47 -8.09 6.37
CA ALA A 571 -3.39 -8.16 7.50
C ALA A 571 -3.94 -9.59 7.72
N PHE A 572 -4.21 -10.33 6.64
CA PHE A 572 -4.63 -11.72 6.65
C PHE A 572 -3.51 -12.64 7.12
N ILE A 573 -2.27 -12.44 6.66
CA ILE A 573 -1.10 -13.19 7.18
C ILE A 573 -0.93 -12.93 8.68
N LYS A 574 -1.05 -11.66 9.11
CA LYS A 574 -1.00 -11.29 10.53
C LYS A 574 -2.17 -11.89 11.32
N TYR A 575 -3.36 -11.92 10.75
CA TYR A 575 -4.54 -12.55 11.35
C TYR A 575 -4.36 -14.06 11.48
N ALA A 576 -3.87 -14.74 10.42
CA ALA A 576 -3.58 -16.17 10.45
C ALA A 576 -2.52 -16.51 11.51
N ARG A 577 -1.47 -15.69 11.66
CA ARG A 577 -0.50 -15.82 12.76
C ARG A 577 -1.14 -15.61 14.12
N ARG A 578 -1.97 -14.56 14.29
CA ARG A 578 -2.70 -14.30 15.55
C ARG A 578 -3.65 -15.44 15.92
N ALA A 579 -4.35 -16.02 14.95
CA ALA A 579 -5.22 -17.18 15.15
C ALA A 579 -4.44 -18.40 15.65
N LYS A 580 -3.20 -18.62 15.17
CA LYS A 580 -2.31 -19.65 15.73
C LYS A 580 -1.94 -19.34 17.19
N THR A 581 -1.59 -18.09 17.51
CA THR A 581 -1.21 -17.71 18.88
C THR A 581 -2.37 -17.80 19.90
N SER A 582 -3.63 -17.67 19.46
CA SER A 582 -4.78 -17.80 20.38
C SER A 582 -4.94 -19.21 20.93
N GLU A 583 -4.57 -20.24 20.17
CA GLU A 583 -4.61 -21.64 20.63
C GLU A 583 -3.70 -21.85 21.85
N ALA A 584 -2.44 -21.40 21.76
CA ALA A 584 -1.49 -21.48 22.87
C ALA A 584 -2.04 -20.80 24.11
N ARG A 585 -2.60 -19.60 24.00
CA ARG A 585 -3.13 -18.85 25.14
C ARG A 585 -4.29 -19.57 25.83
N VAL A 586 -5.22 -20.12 25.06
CA VAL A 586 -6.40 -20.81 25.60
C VAL A 586 -5.99 -22.08 26.33
N LEU A 587 -5.23 -22.96 25.68
CA LEU A 587 -4.82 -24.24 26.26
C LEU A 587 -3.82 -24.08 27.41
N LEU A 588 -2.91 -23.12 27.33
CA LEU A 588 -1.99 -22.82 28.43
C LEU A 588 -2.71 -22.26 29.66
N SER A 589 -3.77 -21.47 29.46
CA SER A 589 -4.61 -20.97 30.56
C SER A 589 -5.39 -22.11 31.24
N GLN A 590 -5.89 -23.07 30.47
CA GLN A 590 -6.53 -24.28 31.01
C GLN A 590 -5.54 -25.09 31.83
N LEU A 591 -4.36 -25.36 31.27
CA LEU A 591 -3.29 -26.11 31.94
C LEU A 591 -2.83 -25.42 33.23
N TYR A 592 -2.66 -24.09 33.21
CA TYR A 592 -2.30 -23.30 34.39
C TYR A 592 -3.35 -23.42 35.50
N ARG A 593 -4.63 -23.27 35.18
CA ARG A 593 -5.72 -23.37 36.17
C ARG A 593 -5.76 -24.76 36.82
N ALA A 594 -5.57 -25.81 36.03
CA ALA A 594 -5.49 -27.18 36.53
C ALA A 594 -4.28 -27.38 37.47
N ALA A 595 -3.13 -26.82 37.09
CA ALA A 595 -1.93 -26.88 37.90
C ALA A 595 -2.05 -26.10 39.22
N GLU A 596 -2.64 -24.90 39.20
CA GLU A 596 -2.96 -24.15 40.42
C GLU A 596 -3.92 -24.92 41.32
N ALA A 597 -4.98 -25.53 40.76
CA ALA A 597 -5.91 -26.34 41.52
C ALA A 597 -5.24 -27.56 42.17
N ALA A 598 -4.34 -28.24 41.45
CA ALA A 598 -3.56 -29.35 42.00
C ALA A 598 -2.63 -28.89 43.14
N ARG A 599 -1.93 -27.75 42.95
CA ARG A 599 -1.07 -27.14 43.96
C ARG A 599 -1.85 -26.75 45.22
N ALA A 600 -3.00 -26.09 45.06
CA ALA A 600 -3.88 -25.70 46.15
C ALA A 600 -4.41 -26.91 46.93
N ALA A 601 -4.59 -28.06 46.28
CA ALA A 601 -4.95 -29.33 46.90
C ALA A 601 -3.76 -30.06 47.57
N GLY A 602 -2.58 -29.44 47.63
CA GLY A 602 -1.37 -30.04 48.20
C GLY A 602 -0.76 -31.16 47.35
N LYS A 603 -1.18 -31.31 46.08
CA LYS A 603 -0.62 -32.33 45.18
C LYS A 603 0.71 -31.85 44.61
N ARG A 604 1.75 -32.66 44.81
CA ARG A 604 3.04 -32.49 44.13
C ARG A 604 3.04 -33.33 42.86
N LEU A 605 3.10 -32.67 41.72
CA LEU A 605 3.12 -33.31 40.41
C LEU A 605 4.54 -33.35 39.86
N ALA A 606 4.88 -34.43 39.15
CA ALA A 606 6.16 -34.52 38.44
C ALA A 606 6.10 -33.73 37.13
N SER A 607 7.22 -33.14 36.71
CA SER A 607 7.34 -32.52 35.37
C SER A 607 6.97 -33.50 34.26
N VAL A 608 6.31 -33.02 33.22
CA VAL A 608 5.90 -33.80 32.05
C VAL A 608 5.93 -32.96 30.78
N GLY A 609 6.18 -33.61 29.64
CA GLY A 609 6.30 -32.98 28.33
C GLY A 609 7.73 -32.51 28.01
N PRO A 610 7.94 -31.92 26.82
CA PRO A 610 6.93 -31.47 25.86
C PRO A 610 6.09 -32.63 25.29
N THR A 611 4.77 -32.47 25.23
CA THR A 611 3.81 -33.45 24.69
C THR A 611 3.00 -32.81 23.57
N PRO A 612 3.00 -33.37 22.33
CA PRO A 612 3.89 -34.44 21.85
C PRO A 612 5.38 -34.11 22.01
N PRO A 613 6.31 -35.06 21.85
CA PRO A 613 7.74 -34.76 21.76
C PRO A 613 8.03 -33.72 20.67
N LEU A 614 9.02 -32.86 20.89
CA LEU A 614 9.41 -31.80 19.94
C LEU A 614 9.69 -32.36 18.53
N GLY A 615 9.31 -31.59 17.50
CA GLY A 615 9.45 -31.97 16.09
C GLY A 615 8.51 -33.07 15.60
N THR A 616 7.61 -33.58 16.45
CA THR A 616 6.59 -34.57 16.02
C THR A 616 5.55 -33.94 15.10
N CYS A 617 5.18 -32.68 15.34
CA CYS A 617 4.14 -31.99 14.58
C CYS A 617 4.57 -31.80 13.11
N CYS A 618 5.79 -31.32 12.89
CA CYS A 618 6.35 -31.12 11.55
C CYS A 618 6.57 -32.39 10.73
N ARG A 619 6.85 -33.54 11.37
CA ARG A 619 7.06 -34.82 10.66
C ARG A 619 5.80 -35.37 10.00
N ALA A 620 4.62 -34.88 10.37
CA ALA A 620 3.34 -35.30 9.80
C ALA A 620 2.95 -34.56 8.50
N GLY A 621 3.87 -33.79 7.89
CA GLY A 621 3.62 -33.07 6.64
C GLY A 621 2.94 -31.71 6.82
N GLY A 622 2.93 -31.15 8.04
CA GLY A 622 2.44 -29.80 8.32
C GLY A 622 2.79 -29.33 9.74
N ALA A 623 2.54 -28.05 10.06
CA ALA A 623 2.82 -27.47 11.38
C ALA A 623 1.85 -27.91 12.50
N ARG A 624 0.93 -28.85 12.23
CA ARG A 624 -0.06 -29.34 13.20
C ARG A 624 0.28 -30.75 13.66
N CYS A 625 0.20 -30.97 14.96
CA CYS A 625 0.25 -32.29 15.57
C CYS A 625 -1.09 -32.99 15.37
N ALA A 626 -1.07 -34.24 14.92
CA ALA A 626 -2.28 -35.06 14.89
C ALA A 626 -2.75 -35.35 16.33
N PRO A 627 -4.07 -35.36 16.59
CA PRO A 627 -4.60 -35.67 17.91
C PRO A 627 -4.31 -37.13 18.27
N ARG A 628 -3.70 -37.33 19.43
CA ARG A 628 -3.26 -38.65 19.92
C ARG A 628 -3.44 -38.73 21.43
N ALA A 629 -4.54 -39.36 21.85
CA ALA A 629 -4.90 -39.48 23.26
C ALA A 629 -3.83 -40.24 24.08
N ASP A 630 -3.14 -41.22 23.47
CA ASP A 630 -2.11 -42.02 24.12
C ASP A 630 -0.91 -41.19 24.61
N LEU A 631 -0.61 -40.07 23.95
CA LEU A 631 0.46 -39.16 24.36
C LEU A 631 0.15 -38.45 25.69
N TRP A 632 -1.12 -38.38 26.09
CA TRP A 632 -1.59 -37.67 27.27
C TRP A 632 -1.85 -38.61 28.47
N ASP A 633 -1.51 -39.90 28.40
CA ASP A 633 -1.78 -40.89 29.48
C ASP A 633 -0.80 -40.83 30.68
N HIS A 634 0.18 -39.90 30.63
CA HIS A 634 1.10 -39.70 31.74
C HIS A 634 0.34 -39.34 33.04
N PRO A 635 0.71 -39.88 34.23
CA PRO A 635 0.01 -39.60 35.48
C PRO A 635 -0.15 -38.11 35.79
N THR A 636 0.83 -37.27 35.45
CA THR A 636 0.72 -35.81 35.59
C THR A 636 -0.36 -35.22 34.70
N TRP A 637 -0.45 -35.61 33.42
CA TRP A 637 -1.48 -35.09 32.51
C TRP A 637 -2.88 -35.48 32.98
N ARG A 638 -3.06 -36.74 33.42
CA ARG A 638 -4.31 -37.20 34.04
C ARG A 638 -4.65 -36.45 35.32
N ALA A 639 -3.67 -36.19 36.19
CA ALA A 639 -3.87 -35.43 37.41
C ALA A 639 -4.24 -33.96 37.16
N LEU A 640 -3.77 -33.40 36.04
CA LEU A 640 -4.12 -32.06 35.55
C LEU A 640 -5.40 -32.05 34.69
N GLN A 641 -5.97 -33.22 34.38
CA GLN A 641 -7.10 -33.35 33.46
C GLN A 641 -6.86 -32.59 32.14
N PHE A 642 -5.63 -32.67 31.62
CA PHE A 642 -5.20 -31.97 30.43
C PHE A 642 -4.89 -32.94 29.30
N GLU A 643 -5.58 -32.76 28.18
CA GLU A 643 -5.33 -33.43 26.91
C GLU A 643 -5.68 -32.47 25.77
N VAL A 644 -5.16 -32.76 24.58
CA VAL A 644 -5.50 -32.01 23.36
C VAL A 644 -6.07 -32.97 22.33
N ALA A 645 -7.40 -32.98 22.23
CA ALA A 645 -8.17 -33.92 21.40
C ALA A 645 -8.29 -33.49 19.92
N ASP A 646 -7.99 -32.22 19.62
CA ASP A 646 -8.02 -31.65 18.27
C ASP A 646 -6.60 -31.50 17.69
N PRO A 647 -6.47 -31.39 16.35
CA PRO A 647 -5.21 -30.99 15.73
C PRO A 647 -4.74 -29.63 16.26
N HIS A 648 -3.48 -29.55 16.71
CA HIS A 648 -2.93 -28.41 17.44
C HIS A 648 -1.53 -28.02 16.94
N TYR A 649 -1.07 -26.80 17.19
CA TYR A 649 0.21 -26.25 16.73
C TYR A 649 1.34 -26.31 17.78
N TYR A 650 1.02 -26.56 19.05
CA TYR A 650 1.96 -26.40 20.16
C TYR A 650 2.20 -27.68 20.94
N HIS A 651 3.44 -27.88 21.37
CA HIS A 651 3.81 -28.87 22.37
C HIS A 651 3.60 -28.29 23.76
N TYR A 652 2.93 -29.02 24.65
CA TYR A 652 2.64 -28.56 26.00
C TYR A 652 3.56 -29.21 27.02
N GLN A 653 4.00 -28.43 28.01
CA GLN A 653 4.88 -28.89 29.07
C GLN A 653 4.40 -28.36 30.42
N TYR A 654 4.46 -29.21 31.44
CA TYR A 654 4.37 -28.83 32.84
C TYR A 654 5.72 -29.08 33.49
N VAL A 655 6.33 -28.07 34.10
CA VAL A 655 7.61 -28.16 34.79
C VAL A 655 7.38 -27.85 36.26
N ALA A 656 7.57 -28.84 37.13
CA ALA A 656 7.60 -28.61 38.57
C ALA A 656 8.86 -27.81 38.94
N ASP A 657 8.72 -26.79 39.79
CA ASP A 657 9.80 -25.90 40.21
C ASP A 657 9.68 -25.61 41.71
N GLY A 658 10.29 -26.46 42.53
CA GLY A 658 10.15 -26.40 44.00
C GLY A 658 8.71 -26.60 44.45
N ASP A 659 8.17 -25.61 45.18
CA ASP A 659 6.75 -25.55 45.57
C ASP A 659 5.86 -24.83 44.52
N GLY A 660 6.47 -24.38 43.42
CA GLY A 660 5.79 -23.77 42.27
C GLY A 660 5.81 -24.65 41.02
N PHE A 661 5.41 -24.08 39.90
CA PHE A 661 5.46 -24.73 38.60
C PHE A 661 5.55 -23.71 37.46
N VAL A 662 5.90 -24.18 36.26
CA VAL A 662 5.83 -23.43 35.01
C VAL A 662 5.07 -24.27 34.01
N VAL A 663 4.09 -23.67 33.33
CA VAL A 663 3.44 -24.30 32.17
C VAL A 663 3.96 -23.64 30.90
N ARG A 664 4.24 -24.43 29.87
CA ARG A 664 4.76 -23.93 28.58
C ARG A 664 3.97 -24.46 27.40
N ALA A 665 3.88 -23.64 26.35
CA ALA A 665 3.51 -24.04 25.00
C ALA A 665 4.65 -23.68 24.05
N LEU A 666 5.16 -24.68 23.31
CA LEU A 666 6.32 -24.58 22.41
C LEU A 666 5.84 -24.88 21.00
N GLY A 667 5.94 -23.94 20.05
CA GLY A 667 5.42 -24.11 18.69
C GLY A 667 6.48 -23.82 17.63
N ASP A 668 6.76 -24.81 16.79
CA ASP A 668 7.56 -24.68 15.58
C ASP A 668 6.58 -24.55 14.39
N LEU A 669 6.22 -23.30 14.07
CA LEU A 669 5.08 -23.00 13.20
C LEU A 669 5.41 -23.09 11.70
N ASP A 670 6.70 -23.15 11.37
CA ASP A 670 7.28 -23.20 10.02
C ASP A 670 8.29 -24.35 9.84
N CYS A 671 8.51 -25.17 10.86
CA CYS A 671 9.27 -26.41 10.82
C CYS A 671 10.78 -26.22 10.59
N ASP A 672 11.33 -25.13 11.11
CA ASP A 672 12.75 -24.79 11.01
C ASP A 672 13.57 -25.22 12.25
N GLY A 673 12.91 -25.75 13.28
CA GLY A 673 13.52 -26.15 14.55
C GLY A 673 13.64 -25.01 15.57
N ALA A 674 13.16 -23.80 15.25
CA ALA A 674 13.03 -22.69 16.18
C ALA A 674 11.62 -22.66 16.79
N TYR A 675 11.54 -22.58 18.12
CA TYR A 675 10.26 -22.70 18.85
C TYR A 675 9.81 -21.36 19.41
N SER A 676 8.62 -20.92 19.01
CA SER A 676 7.88 -19.88 19.73
C SER A 676 7.47 -20.41 21.11
N THR A 677 7.87 -19.71 22.18
CA THR A 677 7.62 -20.15 23.56
C THR A 677 6.65 -19.22 24.28
N PHE A 678 5.60 -19.79 24.85
CA PHE A 678 4.65 -19.12 25.75
C PHE A 678 4.75 -19.77 27.12
N GLU A 679 4.89 -18.98 28.18
CA GLU A 679 4.95 -19.52 29.55
C GLU A 679 4.06 -18.75 30.53
N ILE A 680 3.51 -19.47 31.50
CA ILE A 680 2.81 -18.88 32.66
C ILE A 680 3.46 -19.42 33.93
N ARG A 681 3.79 -18.51 34.84
CA ARG A 681 4.27 -18.81 36.20
C ARG A 681 3.24 -18.35 37.24
N PRO A 682 3.11 -19.03 38.38
CA PRO A 682 2.34 -18.54 39.51
C PRO A 682 2.78 -17.13 39.92
N GLY A 683 1.82 -16.22 40.08
CA GLY A 683 2.07 -14.83 40.48
C GLY A 683 2.47 -13.88 39.35
N ALA A 684 2.64 -14.34 38.11
CA ALA A 684 2.77 -13.45 36.96
C ALA A 684 1.39 -12.95 36.50
N GLU A 685 1.25 -11.64 36.27
CA GLU A 685 0.03 -11.05 35.68
C GLU A 685 -0.05 -11.39 34.18
N GLY A 686 -0.47 -12.61 33.87
CA GLY A 686 -0.71 -13.10 32.50
C GLY A 686 0.45 -13.93 31.90
N PRO A 687 0.23 -14.50 30.70
CA PRO A 687 1.27 -15.25 30.00
C PRO A 687 2.43 -14.34 29.59
N VAL A 688 3.63 -14.70 30.02
CA VAL A 688 4.86 -14.05 29.58
C VAL A 688 5.24 -14.72 28.26
N THR A 689 5.17 -13.97 27.17
CA THR A 689 5.78 -14.35 25.90
C THR A 689 7.28 -14.09 26.00
N SER A 690 8.07 -15.12 26.29
CA SER A 690 9.50 -15.11 26.04
C SER A 690 9.73 -15.55 24.59
N ALA A 691 9.31 -14.71 23.65
CA ALA A 691 9.95 -14.72 22.35
C ALA A 691 11.35 -14.12 22.57
N THR A 692 12.38 -14.71 21.97
CA THR A 692 13.38 -13.85 21.34
C THR A 692 12.59 -12.87 20.49
N ASP A 693 12.48 -11.61 20.95
CA ASP A 693 11.67 -10.51 20.41
C ASP A 693 12.20 -10.03 19.03
N GLU A 694 12.71 -10.96 18.21
CA GLU A 694 13.43 -10.69 16.97
C GLU A 694 12.60 -10.92 15.70
N LEU A 695 11.33 -11.29 15.80
CA LEU A 695 10.46 -11.57 14.64
C LEU A 695 9.10 -10.83 14.65
N GLU A 696 8.98 -9.73 15.39
CA GLU A 696 8.12 -8.59 15.04
C GLU A 696 8.97 -7.42 14.50
#